data_AF-A0A6G1DAD3-F1
#
_entry.id   AF-A0A6G1DAD3-F1
#
_cell.length_a   1.000
_cell.length_b   1.000
_cell.length_c   1.000
_cell.angle_alpha   90.00
_cell.angle_beta   90.00
_cell.angle_gamma   90.00
#
_symmetry.space_group_name_H-M   'P 1'
#
loop_
_entity.id
_entity.type
_entity.pdbx_description
1 polymer ?
#
loop_
_entity_poly.entity_id
_entity_poly.type
_entity_poly.pdbx_seq_one_letter_code
_entity_poly.pdbx_strand_id
1 'polypeptide(L)'
;MATQTRPLVSVKALEGDMATDNSSNLALAEVFRAPLRPDVVRFVHRLLSCNKRQPYAVSRRAGHQTSAESWGTGRAVSRIPRVPGGGTHRAGQGAFGNMCRGGRMFAPTKTWRKWHRRTVPELPLVISDSAESIEKTSQAIKILKQVGAYADAEKAKDSVGIRPGKGKMRNRRYINRKGPLIVYGTEGSKIVKAFSNLPGVDVANVERLNLLDLAPGGHLGRFVIWTESAFKKLEEVYGTFDAPSLKKKGFILPRPKMANPDLGRIINSDEVQSVVKPLNKEVKRREKRKNPLKNVAAVLKLNPYFGTARKMATLAEAARIKARKEKLDSKRTKLSPEEAAKVKAAGKAWYKTMISDSDYAEFDNFSKWLGVTHCSSSSGNNNAADLTAFPNPNGILVAPPAAAATSSSSPIDVDVATEADLRENGFRSTRRTKLVCTVGPATCGAEELEALAVGGMNVARVNMCHGDREWHRGVIRAVRRLNEEKGFAVAVMMDTEGSEIHMGDLGGAPAAKAEDGEIWTFSVRSFEAPPPERTIHVNYEGFAEDVRVGDELLVDGGMARFEVIEKLGPDVKCRCTDPGLLLPRANLTFWRDGSIVRERNAMLPTISSKDWLDIDFGISEGVDFIAVSFVKSAEVINHLKSYIAARSRGSDIAVIAKIESIDSLKNLEEIICASDGAMVARGDMGAQIPLEQVPSIQQKIVKLCRQLNKPVIVASQLLESMIEYPTPTRAEVADVSEAVRQRADALMLSGESAMGRYPEKALSVLRSVSLRIEKWWREEKRYEELELKDVSSSFSDKISEEICISAAKMANKLEVDAVFVYTKSGHMASLLSRCRPDCPIFAFTTSTSVRRRLNLQWGLIPFRLSFSDDMESNLNRTFSLLKARGMIQSGDLVIALSDMLQSIQVMNVP
;
A
#
# COMPACT_ATOMS: atom_id res chain seq x y z
N MET A 1 -14.11 -42.43 38.16
CA MET A 1 -13.68 -42.84 36.80
C MET A 1 -12.35 -43.54 36.93
N ALA A 2 -12.22 -44.75 36.38
CA ALA A 2 -11.03 -45.58 36.53
C ALA A 2 -9.75 -44.81 36.16
N THR A 3 -8.77 -44.79 37.06
CA THR A 3 -7.40 -44.36 36.81
C THR A 3 -6.83 -45.23 35.69
N GLN A 4 -6.92 -44.76 34.44
CA GLN A 4 -6.24 -45.41 33.33
C GLN A 4 -4.75 -45.48 33.66
N THR A 5 -4.23 -46.68 33.82
CA THR A 5 -2.80 -46.93 34.00
C THR A 5 -2.06 -46.34 32.81
N ARG A 6 -1.15 -45.38 33.07
CA ARG A 6 -0.33 -44.77 32.02
C ARG A 6 0.59 -45.85 31.44
N PRO A 7 0.76 -45.92 30.11
CA PRO A 7 1.71 -46.86 29.52
C PRO A 7 3.12 -46.54 30.02
N LEU A 8 3.92 -47.57 30.23
CA LEU A 8 5.30 -47.45 30.71
C LEU A 8 6.27 -47.32 29.53
N VAL A 9 7.34 -46.54 29.73
CA VAL A 9 8.46 -46.32 28.82
C VAL A 9 9.72 -46.83 29.50
N SER A 10 10.54 -47.64 28.83
CA SER A 10 11.74 -48.20 29.44
C SER A 10 12.93 -47.25 29.28
N VAL A 11 13.69 -47.08 30.35
CA VAL A 11 14.94 -46.34 30.31
C VAL A 11 16.05 -47.28 29.85
N LYS A 12 16.72 -46.91 28.76
CA LYS A 12 17.87 -47.67 28.25
C LYS A 12 19.13 -47.31 29.04
N ALA A 13 19.65 -48.29 29.77
CA ALA A 13 20.95 -48.20 30.42
C ALA A 13 22.10 -48.05 29.40
N LEU A 14 23.14 -47.32 29.79
CA LEU A 14 24.34 -47.08 28.99
C LEU A 14 25.49 -47.97 29.45
N GLU A 15 26.45 -48.20 28.55
CA GLU A 15 27.63 -49.03 28.83
C GLU A 15 28.50 -48.38 29.92
N GLY A 16 28.47 -48.92 31.15
CA GLY A 16 29.11 -48.36 32.34
C GLY A 16 28.18 -48.11 33.52
N ASP A 17 26.86 -48.25 33.34
CA ASP A 17 25.88 -48.21 34.42
C ASP A 17 25.98 -49.50 35.27
N MET A 18 25.79 -49.42 36.60
CA MET A 18 25.93 -50.57 37.51
C MET A 18 24.83 -51.60 37.24
N ALA A 19 25.11 -52.89 37.43
CA ALA A 19 24.19 -54.00 37.10
C ALA A 19 22.84 -54.01 37.87
N THR A 20 22.65 -53.10 38.84
CA THR A 20 21.37 -52.83 39.51
C THR A 20 20.42 -51.94 38.70
N ASP A 21 20.91 -51.25 37.66
CA ASP A 21 20.13 -50.34 36.81
C ASP A 21 19.46 -51.10 35.63
N ASN A 22 18.88 -52.27 35.91
CA ASN A 22 18.08 -53.00 34.93
C ASN A 22 16.76 -52.25 34.66
N SER A 23 16.65 -51.69 33.45
CA SER A 23 15.45 -51.10 32.83
C SER A 23 14.44 -50.49 33.81
N SER A 24 14.77 -49.32 34.38
CA SER A 24 13.76 -48.53 35.09
C SER A 24 12.65 -48.16 34.10
N ASN A 25 11.40 -48.35 34.50
CA ASN A 25 10.24 -48.01 33.69
C ASN A 25 9.62 -46.71 34.21
N LEU A 26 9.38 -45.75 33.32
CA LEU A 26 8.74 -44.47 33.61
C LEU A 26 7.32 -44.46 33.06
N ALA A 27 6.38 -43.81 33.75
CA ALA A 27 5.08 -43.53 33.18
C ALA A 27 5.21 -42.55 31.99
N LEU A 28 4.47 -42.79 30.90
CA LEU A 28 4.38 -41.87 29.78
C LEU A 28 3.75 -40.56 30.23
N ALA A 29 4.46 -39.43 30.08
CA ALA A 29 3.94 -38.12 30.43
C ALA A 29 2.66 -37.77 29.65
N GLU A 30 1.65 -37.18 30.30
CA GLU A 30 0.33 -36.88 29.70
C GLU A 30 0.40 -36.01 28.44
N VAL A 31 1.43 -35.16 28.32
CA VAL A 31 1.67 -34.33 27.13
C VAL A 31 1.88 -35.17 25.85
N PHE A 32 2.39 -36.40 25.96
CA PHE A 32 2.51 -37.32 24.81
C PHE A 32 1.19 -37.96 24.38
N ARG A 33 0.15 -37.91 25.22
CA ARG A 33 -1.20 -38.37 24.90
C ARG A 33 -2.04 -37.28 24.24
N ALA A 34 -1.59 -36.02 24.29
CA ALA A 34 -2.27 -34.90 23.65
C ALA A 34 -2.15 -35.00 22.11
N PRO A 35 -3.26 -34.99 21.35
CA PRO A 35 -3.25 -35.04 19.89
C PRO A 35 -2.62 -33.78 19.29
N LEU A 36 -1.68 -33.97 18.38
CA LEU A 36 -0.99 -32.87 17.67
C LEU A 36 -1.68 -32.56 16.33
N ARG A 37 -1.94 -31.27 16.08
CA ARG A 37 -2.53 -30.72 14.84
C ARG A 37 -1.44 -30.33 13.81
N PRO A 38 -1.14 -31.15 12.77
CA PRO A 38 -0.03 -30.86 11.85
C PRO A 38 -0.26 -29.62 10.97
N ASP A 39 -1.53 -29.26 10.73
CA ASP A 39 -1.96 -28.05 10.04
C ASP A 39 -1.53 -26.79 10.80
N VAL A 40 -1.74 -26.75 12.12
CA VAL A 40 -1.38 -25.63 12.99
C VAL A 40 0.13 -25.48 13.05
N VAL A 41 0.87 -26.59 13.19
CA VAL A 41 2.34 -26.58 13.18
C VAL A 41 2.88 -26.01 11.87
N ARG A 42 2.33 -26.42 10.72
CA ARG A 42 2.69 -25.86 9.41
C ARG A 42 2.32 -24.39 9.28
N PHE A 43 1.17 -23.99 9.82
CA PHE A 43 0.69 -22.61 9.80
C PHE A 43 1.62 -21.69 10.61
N VAL A 44 1.92 -22.04 11.87
CA VAL A 44 2.83 -21.29 12.74
C VAL A 44 4.23 -21.22 12.13
N HIS A 45 4.75 -22.33 11.61
CA HIS A 45 6.07 -22.34 10.97
C HIS A 45 6.11 -21.46 9.71
N ARG A 46 5.02 -21.44 8.92
CA ARG A 46 4.87 -20.55 7.78
C ARG A 46 4.85 -19.08 8.22
N LEU A 47 4.09 -18.72 9.24
CA LEU A 47 4.04 -17.35 9.77
C LEU A 47 5.41 -16.89 10.30
N LEU A 48 6.08 -17.72 11.09
CA LEU A 48 7.44 -17.43 11.57
C LEU A 48 8.44 -17.25 10.42
N SER A 49 8.31 -18.08 9.37
CA SER A 49 9.14 -17.97 8.16
C SER A 49 8.82 -16.71 7.34
N CYS A 50 7.56 -16.28 7.31
CA CYS A 50 7.12 -15.03 6.70
C CYS A 50 7.70 -13.81 7.46
N ASN A 51 7.66 -13.82 8.79
CA ASN A 51 8.25 -12.75 9.61
C ASN A 51 9.77 -12.63 9.45
N LYS A 52 10.50 -13.76 9.31
CA LYS A 52 11.95 -13.76 9.03
C LYS A 52 12.33 -13.30 7.62
N ARG A 53 11.36 -13.10 6.72
CA ARG A 53 11.57 -12.80 5.30
C ARG A 53 10.70 -11.65 4.78
N GLN A 54 10.39 -10.66 5.60
CA GLN A 54 9.89 -9.37 5.10
C GLN A 54 11.08 -8.48 4.69
N PRO A 55 11.34 -8.26 3.39
CA PRO A 55 11.92 -7.01 2.93
C PRO A 55 10.78 -5.99 2.80
N TYR A 56 10.88 -4.89 3.54
CA TYR A 56 10.09 -3.69 3.24
C TYR A 56 10.43 -3.21 1.81
N ALA A 57 9.55 -3.44 0.83
CA ALA A 57 9.57 -2.73 -0.45
C ALA A 57 8.21 -2.77 -1.16
N VAL A 58 7.80 -1.61 -1.68
CA VAL A 58 6.44 -1.23 -2.12
C VAL A 58 6.11 -1.69 -3.56
N SER A 59 6.89 -2.59 -4.18
CA SER A 59 6.67 -3.02 -5.57
C SER A 59 7.14 -4.44 -5.89
N ARG A 60 6.29 -5.19 -6.61
CA ARG A 60 6.56 -6.55 -7.12
C ARG A 60 7.74 -6.63 -8.10
N ARG A 61 8.24 -5.48 -8.59
CA ARG A 61 9.34 -5.37 -9.57
C ARG A 61 10.60 -4.65 -9.03
N ALA A 62 10.64 -4.28 -7.74
CA ALA A 62 11.69 -3.47 -7.14
C ALA A 62 13.11 -4.08 -7.14
N GLY A 63 13.30 -5.30 -7.66
CA GLY A 63 14.62 -5.93 -7.85
C GLY A 63 14.97 -6.28 -9.30
N HIS A 64 14.22 -5.75 -10.28
CA HIS A 64 14.34 -6.16 -11.69
C HIS A 64 14.96 -5.10 -12.63
N GLN A 65 15.20 -3.87 -12.18
CA GLN A 65 15.81 -2.81 -13.01
C GLN A 65 17.23 -2.50 -12.53
N THR A 66 18.17 -2.39 -13.47
CA THR A 66 19.57 -2.03 -13.22
C THR A 66 19.73 -0.51 -13.03
N SER A 67 20.49 -0.10 -12.03
CA SER A 67 20.69 1.31 -11.65
C SER A 67 21.64 2.10 -12.57
N ALA A 68 22.42 1.40 -13.39
CA ALA A 68 23.29 1.97 -14.43
C ALA A 68 23.64 0.90 -15.47
N GLU A 69 23.75 1.30 -16.73
CA GLU A 69 24.24 0.46 -17.84
C GLU A 69 25.69 0.91 -18.14
N SER A 70 26.62 -0.05 -18.12
CA SER A 70 28.06 0.18 -18.29
C SER A 70 28.48 -0.37 -19.64
N TRP A 71 29.16 0.45 -20.44
CA TRP A 71 29.61 0.08 -21.79
C TRP A 71 31.14 -0.03 -21.91
N GLY A 72 31.89 0.08 -20.80
CA GLY A 72 33.35 -0.06 -20.78
C GLY A 72 33.99 0.45 -19.48
N THR A 73 35.27 0.13 -19.27
CA THR A 73 36.02 0.50 -18.06
C THR A 73 36.12 2.03 -17.93
N GLY A 74 35.50 2.59 -16.88
CA GLY A 74 35.59 4.02 -16.54
C GLY A 74 34.46 4.93 -17.03
N ARG A 75 33.43 4.42 -17.71
CA ARG A 75 32.27 5.24 -18.14
C ARG A 75 30.94 4.61 -17.70
N ALA A 76 30.32 5.19 -16.68
CA ALA A 76 28.95 4.90 -16.26
C ALA A 76 28.23 6.21 -15.91
N VAL A 77 27.01 6.39 -16.41
CA VAL A 77 26.14 7.52 -16.04
C VAL A 77 25.20 7.06 -14.92
N SER A 78 25.26 7.75 -13.78
CA SER A 78 24.32 7.62 -12.66
C SER A 78 23.05 8.42 -12.96
N ARG A 79 21.86 7.82 -12.84
CA ARG A 79 20.57 8.55 -12.91
C ARG A 79 20.21 9.31 -11.62
N ILE A 80 21.14 9.43 -10.68
CA ILE A 80 20.97 10.22 -9.45
C ILE A 80 21.86 11.46 -9.56
N PRO A 81 21.29 12.68 -9.46
CA PRO A 81 22.07 13.92 -9.50
C PRO A 81 23.03 13.97 -8.31
N ARG A 82 24.30 14.34 -8.56
CA ARG A 82 25.24 14.70 -7.50
C ARG A 82 25.30 16.22 -7.44
N VAL A 83 24.99 16.79 -6.28
CA VAL A 83 25.32 18.20 -6.00
C VAL A 83 26.82 18.24 -5.66
N PRO A 84 27.61 19.07 -6.35
CA PRO A 84 29.01 19.30 -6.02
C PRO A 84 29.12 20.31 -4.88
N GLY A 85 29.92 20.04 -3.87
CA GLY A 85 30.21 21.00 -2.80
C GLY A 85 31.03 20.38 -1.69
N GLY A 86 32.30 20.78 -1.60
CA GLY A 86 33.27 20.26 -0.65
C GLY A 86 33.18 20.90 0.74
N GLY A 87 33.84 20.22 1.69
CA GLY A 87 34.41 20.86 2.88
C GLY A 87 33.47 21.01 4.08
N THR A 88 33.79 20.25 5.14
CA THR A 88 33.45 20.45 6.56
C THR A 88 32.12 19.89 7.10
N HIS A 89 32.16 19.62 8.41
CA HIS A 89 31.50 18.54 9.13
C HIS A 89 30.00 18.76 9.41
N ARG A 90 29.13 17.97 8.76
CA ARG A 90 27.87 17.35 9.27
C ARG A 90 26.99 16.96 8.07
N ALA A 91 27.06 15.70 7.65
CA ALA A 91 26.12 15.11 6.70
C ALA A 91 25.73 13.69 7.18
N GLY A 92 25.07 13.64 8.34
CA GLY A 92 24.20 12.52 8.65
C GLY A 92 22.89 12.72 7.88
N GLN A 93 22.38 11.65 7.27
CA GLN A 93 21.11 11.52 6.55
C GLN A 93 21.17 11.61 5.01
N GLY A 94 21.57 10.48 4.40
CA GLY A 94 21.23 10.12 3.03
C GLY A 94 21.06 8.60 2.95
N ALA A 95 19.84 8.13 2.68
CA ALA A 95 19.41 6.74 2.87
C ALA A 95 20.21 5.70 2.05
N PHE A 96 20.68 4.64 2.72
CA PHE A 96 21.37 3.50 2.13
C PHE A 96 20.43 2.61 1.30
N GLY A 97 20.45 2.78 -0.02
CA GLY A 97 19.81 1.89 -0.98
C GLY A 97 20.61 0.60 -1.22
N ASN A 98 20.48 -0.37 -0.30
CA ASN A 98 20.97 -1.74 -0.50
C ASN A 98 20.00 -2.50 -1.41
N MET A 99 20.45 -3.00 -2.58
CA MET A 99 20.15 -4.37 -3.06
C MET A 99 20.60 -4.59 -4.52
N CYS A 100 21.83 -5.07 -4.68
CA CYS A 100 22.22 -5.88 -5.83
C CYS A 100 22.22 -7.36 -5.40
N ARG A 101 21.41 -8.22 -6.06
CA ARG A 101 21.78 -9.56 -6.59
C ARG A 101 20.56 -10.50 -6.77
N GLY A 102 20.42 -11.04 -8.00
CA GLY A 102 19.27 -11.81 -8.46
C GLY A 102 19.24 -13.33 -8.19
N GLY A 103 18.11 -13.93 -8.58
CA GLY A 103 17.87 -15.38 -8.70
C GLY A 103 16.83 -15.95 -7.72
N ARG A 104 15.70 -16.45 -8.23
CA ARG A 104 14.55 -16.99 -7.47
C ARG A 104 14.85 -18.28 -6.69
N MET A 105 14.14 -18.48 -5.56
CA MET A 105 13.32 -19.66 -5.27
C MET A 105 12.26 -19.33 -4.19
N PHE A 106 10.99 -19.25 -4.59
CA PHE A 106 9.83 -19.35 -3.69
C PHE A 106 9.51 -20.85 -3.53
N ALA A 107 10.03 -21.42 -2.45
CA ALA A 107 9.53 -22.62 -1.78
C ALA A 107 10.28 -22.69 -0.44
N PRO A 108 9.62 -22.91 0.72
CA PRO A 108 10.36 -23.42 1.86
C PRO A 108 11.05 -24.71 1.38
N THR A 109 12.37 -24.79 1.50
CA THR A 109 13.06 -26.08 1.31
C THR A 109 12.45 -27.02 2.33
N LYS A 110 11.51 -27.87 1.88
CA LYS A 110 10.92 -28.91 2.70
C LYS A 110 12.08 -29.77 3.18
N THR A 111 12.50 -29.63 4.43
CA THR A 111 13.37 -30.60 5.09
C THR A 111 12.50 -31.82 5.33
N TRP A 112 12.32 -32.65 4.30
CA TRP A 112 11.74 -33.97 4.47
C TRP A 112 12.68 -34.78 5.35
N ARG A 113 12.26 -35.07 6.57
CA ARG A 113 12.74 -36.25 7.29
C ARG A 113 11.52 -37.04 7.73
N LYS A 114 11.25 -38.11 7.00
CA LYS A 114 10.58 -39.27 7.55
C LYS A 114 11.70 -40.21 7.99
N TRP A 115 11.68 -40.61 9.25
CA TRP A 115 12.50 -41.72 9.72
C TRP A 115 11.99 -42.99 9.04
N HIS A 116 12.85 -43.67 8.29
CA HIS A 116 12.46 -44.78 7.40
C HIS A 116 13.05 -46.15 7.81
N ARG A 117 13.65 -46.32 9.01
CA ARG A 117 14.17 -47.62 9.45
C ARG A 117 14.07 -47.83 10.97
N ARG A 118 13.39 -48.88 11.42
CA ARG A 118 13.31 -49.29 12.84
C ARG A 118 14.63 -49.94 13.30
N THR A 119 15.64 -49.15 13.66
CA THR A 119 16.87 -49.65 14.33
C THR A 119 16.95 -49.28 15.81
N VAL A 120 16.00 -48.48 16.29
CA VAL A 120 15.91 -48.02 17.68
C VAL A 120 14.94 -48.95 18.42
N PRO A 121 15.23 -49.35 19.67
CA PRO A 121 14.44 -50.33 20.41
C PRO A 121 12.99 -49.89 20.69
N GLU A 122 12.76 -48.62 21.01
CA GLU A 122 11.42 -48.09 21.31
C GLU A 122 11.28 -46.58 21.07
N LEU A 123 10.03 -46.11 21.03
CA LEU A 123 9.67 -44.70 20.93
C LEU A 123 8.54 -44.38 21.94
N PRO A 124 8.65 -43.29 22.71
CA PRO A 124 9.78 -42.36 22.81
C PRO A 124 11.05 -43.06 23.37
N LEU A 125 12.23 -42.70 22.86
CA LEU A 125 13.48 -43.27 23.35
C LEU A 125 13.97 -42.49 24.58
N VAL A 126 14.07 -43.17 25.71
CA VAL A 126 14.61 -42.62 26.97
C VAL A 126 15.90 -43.35 27.33
N ILE A 127 16.96 -42.60 27.66
CA ILE A 127 18.26 -43.12 28.09
C ILE A 127 18.54 -42.69 29.54
N SER A 128 19.41 -43.44 30.23
CA SER A 128 19.79 -43.13 31.62
C SER A 128 20.45 -41.76 31.75
N ASP A 129 20.33 -41.16 32.93
CA ASP A 129 20.90 -39.84 33.24
C ASP A 129 22.44 -39.83 33.26
N SER A 130 23.10 -41.00 33.24
CA SER A 130 24.55 -41.09 33.07
C SER A 130 25.03 -40.44 31.77
N ALA A 131 24.16 -40.34 30.76
CA ALA A 131 24.38 -39.59 29.53
C ALA A 131 24.70 -38.09 29.76
N GLU A 132 24.15 -37.50 30.82
CA GLU A 132 24.29 -36.07 31.11
C GLU A 132 25.70 -35.68 31.59
N SER A 133 26.43 -36.64 32.15
CA SER A 133 27.78 -36.44 32.72
C SER A 133 28.90 -36.39 31.68
N ILE A 134 28.58 -36.66 30.40
CA ILE A 134 29.56 -36.93 29.37
C ILE A 134 30.13 -35.65 28.77
N GLU A 135 31.46 -35.62 28.61
CA GLU A 135 32.17 -34.45 28.09
C GLU A 135 32.78 -34.67 26.70
N LYS A 136 33.13 -35.91 26.35
CA LYS A 136 33.88 -36.22 25.13
C LYS A 136 32.97 -36.66 23.99
N THR A 137 33.18 -36.10 22.81
CA THR A 137 32.45 -36.47 21.58
C THR A 137 32.58 -37.96 21.23
N SER A 138 33.70 -38.60 21.55
CA SER A 138 33.90 -40.03 21.33
C SER A 138 32.92 -40.90 22.14
N GLN A 139 32.62 -40.51 23.38
CA GLN A 139 31.61 -41.16 24.23
C GLN A 139 30.20 -40.92 23.69
N ALA A 140 29.89 -39.70 23.24
CA ALA A 140 28.61 -39.40 22.58
C ALA A 140 28.35 -40.26 21.33
N ILE A 141 29.39 -40.50 20.52
CA ILE A 141 29.29 -41.41 19.35
C ILE A 141 29.01 -42.86 19.78
N LYS A 142 29.66 -43.34 20.85
CA LYS A 142 29.41 -44.69 21.39
C LYS A 142 27.95 -44.86 21.81
N ILE A 143 27.39 -43.90 22.54
CA ILE A 143 25.99 -43.91 22.96
C ILE A 143 25.05 -43.94 21.75
N LEU A 144 25.27 -43.06 20.77
CA LEU A 144 24.42 -43.05 19.57
C LEU A 144 24.48 -44.38 18.80
N LYS A 145 25.63 -45.07 18.80
CA LYS A 145 25.75 -46.40 18.19
C LYS A 145 25.00 -47.45 18.99
N GLN A 146 25.16 -47.43 20.33
CA GLN A 146 24.49 -48.35 21.26
C GLN A 146 22.95 -48.28 21.12
N VAL A 147 22.38 -47.06 21.04
CA VAL A 147 20.93 -46.87 20.94
C VAL A 147 20.40 -46.93 19.50
N GLY A 148 21.25 -47.24 18.51
CA GLY A 148 20.86 -47.37 17.10
C GLY A 148 20.55 -46.05 16.38
N ALA A 149 20.97 -44.91 16.94
CA ALA A 149 20.73 -43.55 16.45
C ALA A 149 21.86 -42.98 15.57
N TYR A 150 23.06 -43.57 15.59
CA TYR A 150 24.26 -43.00 14.96
C TYR A 150 24.17 -42.89 13.42
N ALA A 151 23.54 -43.86 12.75
CA ALA A 151 23.30 -43.83 11.31
C ALA A 151 22.54 -42.57 10.86
N ASP A 152 21.77 -41.98 11.78
CA ASP A 152 20.97 -40.79 11.52
C ASP A 152 21.78 -39.50 11.68
N ALA A 153 22.80 -39.51 12.55
CA ALA A 153 23.80 -38.44 12.62
C ALA A 153 24.71 -38.48 11.37
N GLU A 154 25.10 -39.66 10.88
CA GLU A 154 25.90 -39.80 9.65
C GLU A 154 25.17 -39.28 8.41
N LYS A 155 23.88 -39.61 8.24
CA LYS A 155 23.07 -39.03 7.16
C LYS A 155 22.97 -37.51 7.22
N ALA A 156 22.99 -36.93 8.41
CA ALA A 156 22.98 -35.47 8.57
C ALA A 156 24.33 -34.87 8.15
N LYS A 157 25.44 -35.52 8.53
CA LYS A 157 26.80 -35.18 8.10
C LYS A 157 26.97 -35.23 6.57
N ASP A 158 26.44 -36.26 5.91
CA ASP A 158 26.59 -36.44 4.45
C ASP A 158 25.66 -35.52 3.62
N SER A 159 24.69 -34.87 4.28
CA SER A 159 23.69 -34.02 3.61
C SER A 159 24.13 -32.56 3.41
N VAL A 160 25.41 -32.27 3.59
CA VAL A 160 25.97 -30.91 3.48
C VAL A 160 25.85 -30.42 2.04
N GLY A 161 24.95 -29.47 1.81
CA GLY A 161 24.74 -28.80 0.52
C GLY A 161 25.14 -27.32 0.57
N ILE A 162 25.46 -26.73 -0.59
CA ILE A 162 25.69 -25.28 -0.68
C ILE A 162 24.33 -24.57 -0.78
N ARG A 163 24.11 -23.56 0.06
CA ARG A 163 22.89 -22.74 0.03
C ARG A 163 22.76 -22.03 -1.34
N PRO A 164 21.62 -22.16 -2.05
CA PRO A 164 21.35 -21.40 -3.26
C PRO A 164 21.05 -19.92 -2.94
N GLY A 165 21.53 -18.98 -3.79
CA GLY A 165 21.37 -17.53 -3.61
C GLY A 165 22.68 -16.79 -3.29
N LYS A 166 22.67 -15.44 -3.36
CA LYS A 166 23.84 -14.59 -3.03
C LYS A 166 23.72 -14.06 -1.59
N GLY A 167 24.73 -14.38 -0.78
CA GLY A 167 24.79 -14.09 0.67
C GLY A 167 25.70 -15.09 1.42
N LYS A 168 26.86 -15.43 0.83
CA LYS A 168 27.76 -16.51 1.29
C LYS A 168 28.88 -16.01 2.22
N MET A 169 28.58 -15.08 3.12
CA MET A 169 29.55 -14.68 4.16
C MET A 169 29.54 -15.67 5.34
N ARG A 170 30.58 -15.60 6.18
CA ARG A 170 31.02 -16.58 7.20
C ARG A 170 29.88 -17.39 7.85
N ASN A 171 30.07 -18.72 7.89
CA ASN A 171 29.22 -19.74 8.53
C ASN A 171 27.78 -19.93 8.03
N ARG A 172 27.36 -19.27 6.94
CA ARG A 172 25.99 -19.44 6.36
C ARG A 172 25.95 -19.99 4.93
N ARG A 173 27.10 -20.49 4.44
CA ARG A 173 27.29 -21.02 3.07
C ARG A 173 26.71 -22.42 2.88
N TYR A 174 26.68 -23.23 3.93
CA TYR A 174 26.27 -24.63 3.88
C TYR A 174 24.91 -24.83 4.57
N ILE A 175 24.12 -25.76 4.06
CA ILE A 175 22.88 -26.25 4.66
C ILE A 175 23.04 -27.75 4.90
N ASN A 176 22.71 -28.21 6.11
CA ASN A 176 22.74 -29.61 6.47
C ASN A 176 21.34 -30.00 6.94
N ARG A 177 20.95 -31.25 6.71
CA ARG A 177 19.74 -31.81 7.34
C ARG A 177 19.97 -31.89 8.85
N LYS A 178 18.90 -31.72 9.62
CA LYS A 178 18.92 -31.91 11.06
C LYS A 178 18.85 -33.40 11.40
N GLY A 179 19.72 -33.84 12.28
CA GLY A 179 19.86 -35.16 12.89
C GLY A 179 18.95 -35.33 14.12
N PRO A 180 19.20 -36.34 14.98
CA PRO A 180 18.47 -36.52 16.22
C PRO A 180 18.59 -35.27 17.13
N LEU A 181 17.56 -35.04 17.94
CA LEU A 181 17.56 -34.05 19.01
C LEU A 181 17.78 -34.76 20.34
N ILE A 182 18.79 -34.34 21.11
CA ILE A 182 19.02 -34.85 22.47
C ILE A 182 18.40 -33.85 23.44
N VAL A 183 17.49 -34.32 24.30
CA VAL A 183 16.84 -33.50 25.32
C VAL A 183 17.30 -33.93 26.70
N TYR A 184 17.81 -32.97 27.47
CA TYR A 184 18.37 -33.19 28.81
C TYR A 184 17.63 -32.36 29.86
N GLY A 185 17.67 -32.82 31.11
CA GLY A 185 16.88 -32.28 32.22
C GLY A 185 17.66 -31.30 33.09
N THR A 186 18.94 -31.55 33.35
CA THR A 186 19.74 -30.79 34.33
C THR A 186 20.35 -29.52 33.73
N GLU A 187 20.16 -28.37 34.37
CA GLU A 187 20.86 -27.15 33.93
C GLU A 187 22.38 -27.26 34.16
N GLY A 188 23.18 -26.74 33.22
CA GLY A 188 24.65 -26.86 33.28
C GLY A 188 25.21 -28.24 32.91
N SER A 189 24.38 -29.18 32.46
CA SER A 189 24.79 -30.51 32.02
C SER A 189 25.90 -30.48 30.95
N LYS A 190 26.91 -31.34 31.13
CA LYS A 190 28.10 -31.38 30.27
C LYS A 190 27.82 -32.03 28.91
N ILE A 191 26.67 -32.69 28.76
CA ILE A 191 26.15 -33.29 27.53
C ILE A 191 26.15 -32.33 26.34
N VAL A 192 25.93 -31.04 26.57
CA VAL A 192 25.97 -30.01 25.53
C VAL A 192 27.35 -29.97 24.86
N LYS A 193 28.43 -30.07 25.62
CA LYS A 193 29.81 -30.06 25.11
C LYS A 193 30.12 -31.32 24.30
N ALA A 194 29.63 -32.48 24.73
CA ALA A 194 29.88 -33.75 24.07
C ALA A 194 29.14 -33.90 22.73
N PHE A 195 27.87 -33.48 22.66
CA PHE A 195 27.02 -33.70 21.48
C PHE A 195 27.01 -32.50 20.49
N SER A 196 27.34 -31.28 20.92
CA SER A 196 27.35 -30.08 20.04
C SER A 196 28.34 -30.14 18.87
N ASN A 197 29.41 -30.93 19.01
CA ASN A 197 30.42 -31.11 17.98
C ASN A 197 30.01 -32.15 16.91
N LEU A 198 28.87 -32.83 17.07
CA LEU A 198 28.37 -33.82 16.11
C LEU A 198 27.56 -33.14 15.00
N PRO A 199 27.96 -33.29 13.71
CA PRO A 199 27.26 -32.65 12.60
C PRO A 199 25.77 -33.03 12.53
N GLY A 200 24.90 -32.04 12.69
CA GLY A 200 23.46 -32.19 12.56
C GLY A 200 22.73 -32.66 13.82
N VAL A 201 23.42 -33.11 14.87
CA VAL A 201 22.79 -33.39 16.17
C VAL A 201 22.55 -32.06 16.87
N ASP A 202 21.33 -31.83 17.36
CA ASP A 202 21.04 -30.69 18.22
C ASP A 202 20.81 -31.17 19.65
N VAL A 203 21.05 -30.29 20.62
CA VAL A 203 20.87 -30.55 22.04
C VAL A 203 20.04 -29.41 22.63
N ALA A 204 19.03 -29.73 23.43
CA ALA A 204 18.17 -28.75 24.08
C ALA A 204 17.80 -29.17 25.49
N ASN A 205 17.72 -28.21 26.41
CA ASN A 205 17.14 -28.47 27.73
C ASN A 205 15.62 -28.57 27.62
N VAL A 206 14.99 -29.49 28.37
CA VAL A 206 13.53 -29.72 28.37
C VAL A 206 12.72 -28.43 28.62
N GLU A 207 13.19 -27.53 29.47
CA GLU A 207 12.51 -26.27 29.81
C GLU A 207 12.58 -25.22 28.68
N ARG A 208 13.49 -25.40 27.71
CA ARG A 208 13.73 -24.46 26.60
C ARG A 208 13.34 -25.03 25.23
N LEU A 209 12.64 -26.16 25.21
CA LEU A 209 12.15 -26.77 23.98
C LEU A 209 11.17 -25.86 23.25
N ASN A 210 11.43 -25.64 21.96
CA ASN A 210 10.55 -24.86 21.09
C ASN A 210 10.07 -25.68 19.89
N LEU A 211 9.06 -25.15 19.19
CA LEU A 211 8.46 -25.81 18.02
C LEU A 211 9.43 -26.01 16.86
N LEU A 212 10.43 -25.13 16.70
CA LEU A 212 11.39 -25.22 15.59
C LEU A 212 12.36 -26.39 15.79
N ASP A 213 12.67 -26.73 17.04
CA ASP A 213 13.51 -27.87 17.38
C ASP A 213 12.77 -29.19 17.16
N LEU A 214 11.49 -29.25 17.53
CA LEU A 214 10.64 -30.45 17.40
C LEU A 214 10.12 -30.68 15.97
N ALA A 215 9.86 -29.62 15.22
CA ALA A 215 9.29 -29.66 13.86
C ALA A 215 10.08 -28.80 12.85
N PRO A 216 11.36 -29.12 12.58
CA PRO A 216 12.20 -28.32 11.71
C PRO A 216 11.63 -28.30 10.28
N GLY A 217 11.31 -27.11 9.76
CA GLY A 217 10.70 -26.97 8.44
C GLY A 217 9.17 -27.13 8.43
N GLY A 218 8.53 -27.17 9.60
CA GLY A 218 7.07 -27.22 9.75
C GLY A 218 6.48 -28.63 9.64
N HIS A 219 7.31 -29.66 9.73
CA HIS A 219 6.90 -31.06 9.67
C HIS A 219 7.20 -31.75 11.01
N LEU A 220 6.19 -32.44 11.56
CA LEU A 220 6.32 -33.28 12.75
C LEU A 220 7.04 -34.60 12.39
N GLY A 221 7.80 -35.16 13.35
CA GLY A 221 8.48 -36.45 13.19
C GLY A 221 10.01 -36.38 13.26
N ARG A 222 10.58 -35.34 13.87
CA ARG A 222 12.01 -35.37 14.24
C ARG A 222 12.23 -36.43 15.32
N PHE A 223 13.28 -37.23 15.15
CA PHE A 223 13.66 -38.21 16.16
C PHE A 223 14.30 -37.52 17.38
N VAL A 224 13.74 -37.75 18.56
CA VAL A 224 14.14 -37.13 19.83
C VAL A 224 14.55 -38.22 20.81
N ILE A 225 15.70 -38.04 21.47
CA ILE A 225 16.23 -38.89 22.52
C ILE A 225 16.17 -38.11 23.83
N TRP A 226 15.56 -38.68 24.85
CA TRP A 226 15.33 -38.02 26.14
C TRP A 226 16.23 -38.65 27.20
N THR A 227 16.81 -37.85 28.10
CA THR A 227 17.35 -38.38 29.35
C THR A 227 16.20 -38.66 30.33
N GLU A 228 16.41 -39.57 31.28
CA GLU A 228 15.41 -39.92 32.29
C GLU A 228 14.90 -38.69 33.06
N SER A 229 15.79 -37.83 33.52
CA SER A 229 15.45 -36.57 34.21
C SER A 229 14.69 -35.59 33.30
N ALA A 230 15.04 -35.49 32.02
CA ALA A 230 14.31 -34.67 31.06
C ALA A 230 12.87 -35.15 30.88
N PHE A 231 12.69 -36.47 30.81
CA PHE A 231 11.39 -37.09 30.59
C PHE A 231 10.46 -36.88 31.80
N LYS A 232 10.98 -37.05 33.03
CA LYS A 232 10.23 -36.80 34.28
C LYS A 232 9.76 -35.34 34.40
N LYS A 233 10.62 -34.37 34.03
CA LYS A 233 10.31 -32.94 34.12
C LYS A 233 9.18 -32.46 33.20
N LEU A 234 8.75 -33.24 32.21
CA LEU A 234 7.68 -32.83 31.30
C LEU A 234 6.35 -32.56 32.01
N GLU A 235 6.03 -33.31 33.07
CA GLU A 235 4.80 -33.09 33.84
C GLU A 235 4.88 -31.82 34.69
N GLU A 236 6.06 -31.43 35.18
CA GLU A 236 6.24 -30.14 35.86
C GLU A 236 6.07 -28.97 34.87
N VAL A 237 6.65 -29.12 33.67
CA VAL A 237 6.67 -28.06 32.63
C VAL A 237 5.32 -27.86 31.95
N TYR A 238 4.52 -28.91 31.77
CA TYR A 238 3.25 -28.85 31.04
C TYR A 238 2.02 -29.21 31.89
N GLY A 239 2.19 -29.69 33.11
CA GLY A 239 1.10 -30.22 33.92
C GLY A 239 0.54 -31.53 33.37
N THR A 240 -0.60 -31.93 33.91
CA THR A 240 -1.42 -33.04 33.43
C THR A 240 -2.80 -32.52 33.00
N PHE A 241 -3.71 -33.39 32.56
CA PHE A 241 -5.09 -32.98 32.26
C PHE A 241 -5.87 -32.52 33.50
N ASP A 242 -5.42 -32.90 34.69
CA ASP A 242 -6.12 -32.66 35.95
C ASP A 242 -5.31 -31.78 36.93
N ALA A 243 -4.00 -31.63 36.70
CA ALA A 243 -3.12 -30.76 37.50
C ALA A 243 -2.49 -29.65 36.64
N PRO A 244 -2.50 -28.39 37.09
CA PRO A 244 -1.85 -27.29 36.39
C PRO A 244 -0.33 -27.46 36.33
N SER A 245 0.31 -26.80 35.36
CA SER A 245 1.76 -26.75 35.27
C SER A 245 2.36 -25.96 36.44
N LEU A 246 3.47 -26.48 37.00
CA LEU A 246 4.24 -25.80 38.03
C LEU A 246 5.10 -24.65 37.45
N LYS A 247 5.56 -24.79 36.20
CA LYS A 247 6.44 -23.81 35.54
C LYS A 247 5.69 -22.75 34.73
N LYS A 248 4.50 -23.08 34.20
CA LYS A 248 3.70 -22.17 33.36
C LYS A 248 2.47 -21.68 34.12
N LYS A 249 2.52 -20.44 34.60
CA LYS A 249 1.43 -19.81 35.36
C LYS A 249 0.12 -19.86 34.55
N GLY A 250 -0.92 -20.44 35.16
CA GLY A 250 -2.26 -20.54 34.56
C GLY A 250 -2.40 -21.53 33.41
N PHE A 251 -1.39 -22.38 33.16
CA PHE A 251 -1.45 -23.39 32.10
C PHE A 251 -1.95 -24.73 32.64
N ILE A 252 -3.01 -25.25 32.03
CA ILE A 252 -3.52 -26.62 32.23
C ILE A 252 -3.50 -27.32 30.87
N LEU A 253 -3.09 -28.59 30.82
CA LEU A 253 -3.02 -29.34 29.57
C LEU A 253 -4.44 -29.45 28.95
N PRO A 254 -4.67 -28.95 27.72
CA PRO A 254 -6.02 -28.89 27.17
C PRO A 254 -6.58 -30.29 26.88
N ARG A 255 -7.79 -30.57 27.35
CA ARG A 255 -8.49 -31.83 27.03
C ARG A 255 -8.80 -31.89 25.53
N PRO A 256 -8.41 -32.97 24.83
CA PRO A 256 -8.62 -33.07 23.39
C PRO A 256 -10.09 -33.21 23.03
N LYS A 257 -10.56 -32.38 22.09
CA LYS A 257 -11.92 -32.44 21.56
C LYS A 257 -12.10 -33.45 20.42
N MET A 258 -11.00 -34.00 19.88
CA MET A 258 -11.02 -34.99 18.79
C MET A 258 -10.03 -36.10 19.11
N ALA A 259 -10.44 -37.35 18.88
CA ALA A 259 -9.55 -38.51 19.06
C ALA A 259 -8.46 -38.59 17.98
N ASN A 260 -8.75 -38.18 16.73
CA ASN A 260 -7.78 -38.14 15.63
C ASN A 260 -7.67 -36.72 15.04
N PRO A 261 -6.56 -36.00 15.26
CA PRO A 261 -6.35 -34.65 14.75
C PRO A 261 -5.75 -34.58 13.33
N ASP A 262 -5.37 -35.71 12.72
CA ASP A 262 -4.73 -35.74 11.39
C ASP A 262 -5.77 -35.71 10.28
N LEU A 263 -6.37 -34.53 10.10
CA LEU A 263 -7.33 -34.24 9.04
C LEU A 263 -6.76 -34.56 7.64
N GLY A 264 -5.45 -34.44 7.46
CA GLY A 264 -4.80 -34.78 6.20
C GLY A 264 -4.91 -36.28 5.89
N ARG A 265 -4.69 -37.13 6.89
CA ARG A 265 -4.89 -38.57 6.74
C ARG A 265 -6.36 -38.94 6.53
N ILE A 266 -7.28 -38.28 7.24
CA ILE A 266 -8.72 -38.50 7.09
C ILE A 266 -9.19 -38.11 5.68
N ILE A 267 -8.80 -36.93 5.19
CA ILE A 267 -9.18 -36.45 3.85
C ILE A 267 -8.64 -37.40 2.76
N ASN A 268 -7.40 -37.89 2.94
CA ASN A 268 -6.77 -38.81 1.98
C ASN A 268 -7.03 -40.28 2.32
N SER A 269 -7.99 -40.59 3.20
CA SER A 269 -8.37 -41.97 3.45
C SER A 269 -9.11 -42.51 2.24
N ASP A 270 -9.00 -43.81 2.00
CA ASP A 270 -9.60 -44.45 0.83
C ASP A 270 -11.13 -44.29 0.87
N GLU A 271 -11.72 -44.31 2.07
CA GLU A 271 -13.14 -44.09 2.30
C GLU A 271 -13.56 -42.68 1.85
N VAL A 272 -12.83 -41.63 2.22
CA VAL A 272 -13.16 -40.24 1.83
C VAL A 272 -12.86 -39.99 0.35
N GLN A 273 -11.71 -40.47 -0.14
CA GLN A 273 -11.32 -40.28 -1.55
C GLN A 273 -12.26 -41.02 -2.52
N SER A 274 -12.88 -42.12 -2.10
CA SER A 274 -13.85 -42.87 -2.93
C SER A 274 -15.12 -42.07 -3.27
N VAL A 275 -15.51 -41.10 -2.42
CA VAL A 275 -16.76 -40.32 -2.58
C VAL A 275 -16.53 -38.94 -3.20
N VAL A 276 -15.30 -38.44 -3.16
CA VAL A 276 -14.96 -37.09 -3.66
C VAL A 276 -14.81 -37.11 -5.18
N LYS A 277 -15.47 -36.17 -5.87
CA LYS A 277 -15.37 -36.04 -7.33
C LYS A 277 -13.90 -35.87 -7.76
N PRO A 278 -13.44 -36.60 -8.80
CA PRO A 278 -12.09 -36.48 -9.28
C PRO A 278 -11.80 -35.06 -9.79
N LEU A 279 -10.58 -34.59 -9.54
CA LEU A 279 -10.12 -33.27 -9.97
C LEU A 279 -10.27 -33.13 -11.49
N ASN A 280 -10.95 -32.07 -11.95
CA ASN A 280 -11.09 -31.77 -13.36
C ASN A 280 -9.70 -31.46 -13.97
N LYS A 281 -9.16 -32.39 -14.76
CA LYS A 281 -7.78 -32.36 -15.27
C LYS A 281 -7.59 -31.44 -16.48
N GLU A 282 -8.66 -30.94 -17.08
CA GLU A 282 -8.58 -30.07 -18.25
C GLU A 282 -8.19 -28.64 -17.86
N VAL A 283 -6.89 -28.43 -17.65
CA VAL A 283 -6.30 -27.09 -17.67
C VAL A 283 -5.77 -26.83 -19.07
N LYS A 284 -6.57 -26.21 -19.96
CA LYS A 284 -6.11 -25.71 -21.26
C LYS A 284 -5.07 -24.60 -21.04
N ARG A 285 -3.79 -24.95 -20.97
CA ARG A 285 -2.69 -23.99 -20.87
C ARG A 285 -2.33 -23.50 -22.28
N ARG A 286 -2.47 -22.19 -22.52
CA ARG A 286 -2.02 -21.56 -23.79
C ARG A 286 -0.54 -21.86 -24.03
N GLU A 287 -0.18 -22.25 -25.26
CA GLU A 287 1.22 -22.39 -25.66
C GLU A 287 1.92 -21.03 -25.62
N LYS A 288 2.99 -20.93 -24.83
CA LYS A 288 3.80 -19.72 -24.78
C LYS A 288 4.72 -19.69 -26.01
N ARG A 289 4.55 -18.71 -26.90
CA ARG A 289 5.55 -18.38 -27.93
C ARG A 289 6.85 -17.96 -27.25
N LYS A 290 7.88 -18.82 -27.30
CA LYS A 290 9.18 -18.58 -26.67
C LYS A 290 10.06 -17.79 -27.63
N ASN A 291 10.56 -16.63 -27.20
CA ASN A 291 11.49 -15.83 -28.00
C ASN A 291 12.80 -16.63 -28.22
N PRO A 292 13.19 -16.90 -29.48
CA PRO A 292 14.43 -17.59 -29.83
C PRO A 292 15.64 -16.92 -29.18
N LEU A 293 15.81 -15.60 -29.32
CA LEU A 293 17.00 -14.88 -28.86
C LEU A 293 17.31 -15.03 -27.36
N LYS A 294 16.31 -15.39 -26.55
CA LYS A 294 16.45 -15.58 -25.10
C LYS A 294 16.32 -17.04 -24.65
N ASN A 295 15.75 -17.92 -25.47
CA ASN A 295 15.49 -19.31 -25.11
C ASN A 295 16.33 -20.26 -25.97
N VAL A 296 17.35 -20.87 -25.34
CA VAL A 296 18.31 -21.76 -26.02
C VAL A 296 17.62 -22.93 -26.72
N ALA A 297 16.56 -23.51 -26.15
CA ALA A 297 15.83 -24.61 -26.80
C ALA A 297 15.04 -24.15 -28.02
N ALA A 298 14.60 -22.89 -28.06
CA ALA A 298 13.98 -22.29 -29.24
C ALA A 298 15.02 -21.91 -30.31
N VAL A 299 16.20 -21.38 -29.92
CA VAL A 299 17.32 -21.17 -30.86
C VAL A 299 17.78 -22.48 -31.45
N LEU A 300 17.98 -23.52 -30.65
CA LEU A 300 18.47 -24.82 -31.14
C LEU A 300 17.50 -25.48 -32.12
N LYS A 301 16.19 -25.23 -31.98
CA LYS A 301 15.18 -25.66 -32.97
C LYS A 301 15.25 -24.88 -34.27
N LEU A 302 15.61 -23.60 -34.23
CA LEU A 302 15.71 -22.73 -35.42
C LEU A 302 17.10 -22.76 -36.07
N ASN A 303 18.14 -22.99 -35.29
CA ASN A 303 19.53 -23.07 -35.69
C ASN A 303 20.25 -24.13 -34.82
N PRO A 304 20.29 -25.39 -35.28
CA PRO A 304 21.00 -26.48 -34.59
C PRO A 304 22.52 -26.23 -34.46
N TYR A 305 23.12 -25.48 -35.39
CA TYR A 305 24.56 -25.17 -35.41
C TYR A 305 24.99 -24.24 -34.26
N PHE A 306 24.05 -23.47 -33.69
CA PHE A 306 24.31 -22.63 -32.52
C PHE A 306 24.84 -23.42 -31.31
N GLY A 307 24.39 -24.66 -31.13
CA GLY A 307 24.89 -25.55 -30.07
C GLY A 307 26.35 -25.93 -30.27
N THR A 308 26.72 -26.26 -31.51
CA THR A 308 28.09 -26.62 -31.90
C THR A 308 29.04 -25.45 -31.76
N ALA A 309 28.66 -24.28 -32.28
CA ALA A 309 29.45 -23.05 -32.18
C ALA A 309 29.74 -22.67 -30.73
N ARG A 310 28.74 -22.78 -29.84
CA ARG A 310 28.90 -22.50 -28.41
C ARG A 310 29.81 -23.52 -27.71
N LYS A 311 29.74 -24.80 -28.09
CA LYS A 311 30.62 -25.84 -27.56
C LYS A 311 32.08 -25.59 -27.96
N MET A 312 32.32 -25.22 -29.22
CA MET A 312 33.65 -24.82 -29.71
C MET A 312 34.21 -23.60 -28.98
N ALA A 313 33.39 -22.56 -28.77
CA ALA A 313 33.79 -21.37 -28.01
C ALA A 313 34.19 -21.71 -26.57
N THR A 314 33.46 -22.64 -25.93
CA THR A 314 33.76 -23.07 -24.55
C THR A 314 35.08 -23.83 -24.46
N LEU A 315 35.39 -24.67 -25.45
CA LEU A 315 36.66 -25.39 -25.54
C LEU A 315 37.84 -24.43 -25.80
N ALA A 316 37.66 -23.43 -26.66
CA ALA A 316 38.67 -22.41 -26.93
C ALA A 316 38.98 -21.56 -25.68
N GLU A 317 37.96 -21.19 -24.90
CA GLU A 317 38.13 -20.47 -23.63
C GLU A 317 38.92 -21.30 -22.61
N ALA A 318 38.60 -22.60 -22.48
CA ALA A 318 39.31 -23.52 -21.59
C ALA A 318 40.79 -23.66 -21.99
N ALA A 319 41.09 -23.74 -23.29
CA ALA A 319 42.46 -23.79 -23.80
C ALA A 319 43.23 -22.50 -23.49
N ARG A 320 42.60 -21.32 -23.63
CA ARG A 320 43.20 -20.02 -23.27
C ARG A 320 43.54 -19.93 -21.78
N ILE A 321 42.65 -20.40 -20.91
CA ILE A 321 42.88 -20.41 -19.46
C ILE A 321 44.08 -21.30 -19.11
N LYS A 322 44.17 -22.49 -19.72
CA LYS A 322 45.29 -23.41 -19.52
C LYS A 322 46.63 -22.79 -19.94
N ALA A 323 46.69 -22.23 -21.14
CA ALA A 323 47.89 -21.57 -21.67
C ALA A 323 48.32 -20.36 -20.81
N ARG A 324 47.36 -19.59 -20.28
CA ARG A 324 47.64 -18.47 -19.36
C ARG A 324 48.22 -18.96 -18.03
N LYS A 325 47.75 -20.09 -17.52
CA LYS A 325 48.26 -20.69 -16.28
C LYS A 325 49.69 -21.19 -16.47
N GLU A 326 49.98 -21.87 -17.57
CA GLU A 326 51.33 -22.36 -17.90
C GLU A 326 52.33 -21.20 -18.05
N LYS A 327 51.94 -20.09 -18.70
CA LYS A 327 52.76 -18.86 -18.76
C LYS A 327 52.96 -18.18 -17.41
N LEU A 328 52.03 -18.32 -16.48
CA LEU A 328 52.15 -17.74 -15.13
C LEU A 328 53.08 -18.59 -14.26
N ASP A 329 52.97 -19.92 -14.38
CA ASP A 329 53.78 -20.87 -13.63
C ASP A 329 55.24 -20.85 -14.12
N SER A 330 55.51 -20.60 -15.41
CA SER A 330 56.88 -20.42 -15.93
C SER A 330 57.56 -19.12 -15.49
N LYS A 331 56.78 -18.09 -15.10
CA LYS A 331 57.31 -16.81 -14.59
C LYS A 331 57.54 -16.81 -13.07
N ARG A 332 57.15 -17.85 -12.35
CA ARG A 332 57.35 -17.97 -10.91
C ARG A 332 58.64 -18.72 -10.61
N THR A 333 59.71 -17.99 -10.32
CA THR A 333 60.90 -18.56 -9.67
C THR A 333 60.53 -19.03 -8.26
N LYS A 334 60.72 -20.32 -7.97
CA LYS A 334 60.54 -20.87 -6.62
C LYS A 334 61.77 -20.54 -5.79
N LEU A 335 61.64 -19.64 -4.83
CA LEU A 335 62.65 -19.42 -3.77
C LEU A 335 62.87 -20.73 -3.00
N SER A 336 64.11 -21.03 -2.65
CA SER A 336 64.41 -22.23 -1.85
C SER A 336 63.80 -22.10 -0.44
N PRO A 337 63.50 -23.20 0.27
CA PRO A 337 62.93 -23.15 1.61
C PRO A 337 63.78 -22.34 2.59
N GLU A 338 65.11 -22.35 2.44
CA GLU A 338 66.04 -21.59 3.27
C GLU A 338 65.99 -20.08 2.98
N GLU A 339 65.90 -19.68 1.72
CA GLU A 339 65.74 -18.28 1.32
C GLU A 339 64.38 -17.73 1.79
N ALA A 340 63.32 -18.52 1.65
CA ALA A 340 61.99 -18.17 2.15
C ALA A 340 61.97 -18.04 3.69
N ALA A 341 62.73 -18.87 4.40
CA ALA A 341 62.88 -18.78 5.85
C ALA A 341 63.67 -17.52 6.27
N LYS A 342 64.76 -17.18 5.56
CA LYS A 342 65.53 -15.95 5.79
C LYS A 342 64.70 -14.69 5.54
N VAL A 343 63.94 -14.63 4.44
CA VAL A 343 63.03 -13.51 4.14
C VAL A 343 61.95 -13.37 5.22
N LYS A 344 61.41 -14.50 5.71
CA LYS A 344 60.39 -14.50 6.77
C LYS A 344 60.96 -14.10 8.13
N ALA A 345 62.21 -14.46 8.42
CA ALA A 345 62.93 -14.04 9.62
C ALA A 345 63.25 -12.54 9.57
N ALA A 346 63.72 -12.03 8.43
CA ALA A 346 63.96 -10.60 8.20
C ALA A 346 62.68 -9.77 8.34
N GLY A 347 61.55 -10.25 7.78
CA GLY A 347 60.25 -9.59 7.95
C GLY A 347 59.75 -9.57 9.41
N LYS A 348 60.04 -10.64 10.17
CA LYS A 348 59.72 -10.69 11.61
C LYS A 348 60.59 -9.75 12.44
N ALA A 349 61.87 -9.62 12.10
CA ALA A 349 62.80 -8.69 12.74
C ALA A 349 62.36 -7.24 12.47
N TRP A 350 62.11 -6.91 11.19
CA TRP A 350 61.61 -5.59 10.77
C TRP A 350 60.30 -5.19 11.47
N TYR A 351 59.34 -6.11 11.56
CA TYR A 351 58.08 -5.85 12.25
C TYR A 351 58.26 -5.61 13.76
N LYS A 352 59.28 -6.22 14.38
CA LYS A 352 59.59 -6.03 15.80
C LYS A 352 60.22 -4.65 16.06
N THR A 353 61.09 -4.19 15.15
CA THR A 353 61.68 -2.84 15.19
C THR A 353 60.64 -1.75 14.95
N MET A 354 59.70 -1.98 14.02
CA MET A 354 58.59 -1.05 13.76
C MET A 354 57.64 -0.88 14.96
N ILE A 355 57.54 -1.89 15.84
CA ILE A 355 56.71 -1.82 17.05
C ILE A 355 57.45 -1.12 18.21
N SER A 356 58.77 -1.27 18.34
CA SER A 356 59.54 -0.60 19.41
C SER A 356 59.65 0.90 19.20
N ASP A 357 59.62 1.36 17.95
CA ASP A 357 59.79 2.75 17.56
C ASP A 357 58.44 3.51 17.51
N SER A 358 57.40 2.99 18.17
CA SER A 358 55.99 3.44 18.02
C SER A 358 55.58 4.65 18.88
N ASP A 359 56.48 5.61 19.08
CA ASP A 359 56.08 6.98 19.47
C ASP A 359 55.99 7.85 18.20
N TYR A 360 54.76 8.05 17.73
CA TYR A 360 54.40 8.85 16.56
C TYR A 360 54.54 10.36 16.82
N ALA A 361 55.75 10.85 17.10
CA ALA A 361 56.00 12.28 17.30
C ALA A 361 57.16 12.86 16.48
N GLU A 362 58.06 12.05 15.90
CA GLU A 362 59.20 12.57 15.14
C GLU A 362 59.30 11.95 13.73
N PHE A 363 59.28 12.82 12.71
CA PHE A 363 59.23 12.46 11.29
C PHE A 363 60.54 11.81 10.78
N ASP A 364 61.64 11.90 11.54
CA ASP A 364 62.96 11.40 11.13
C ASP A 364 63.12 9.87 11.24
N ASN A 365 62.30 9.19 12.05
CA ASN A 365 62.34 7.72 12.16
C ASN A 365 61.81 7.03 10.89
N PHE A 366 60.88 7.67 10.18
CA PHE A 366 60.25 7.10 9.00
C PHE A 366 61.19 7.05 7.79
N SER A 367 62.03 8.08 7.62
CA SER A 367 63.03 8.16 6.54
C SER A 367 64.13 7.11 6.68
N LYS A 368 64.46 6.72 7.92
CA LYS A 368 65.44 5.66 8.23
C LYS A 368 64.96 4.26 7.84
N TRP A 369 63.65 3.98 7.95
CA TRP A 369 63.10 2.66 7.59
C TRP A 369 63.05 2.39 6.10
N LEU A 370 62.95 3.44 5.28
CA LEU A 370 62.83 3.33 3.82
C LEU A 370 64.19 3.32 3.11
N GLY A 371 65.29 3.60 3.81
CA GLY A 371 66.64 3.50 3.27
C GLY A 371 66.92 4.42 2.09
N VAL A 372 66.24 5.56 1.99
CA VAL A 372 66.38 6.50 0.87
C VAL A 372 67.36 7.60 1.25
N THR A 373 68.59 7.51 0.77
CA THR A 373 69.50 8.65 0.67
C THR A 373 69.12 9.51 -0.55
N HIS A 374 68.98 10.82 -0.36
CA HIS A 374 68.84 11.76 -1.46
C HIS A 374 70.07 11.71 -2.36
N CYS A 375 69.88 11.51 -3.66
CA CYS A 375 70.89 11.83 -4.66
C CYS A 375 70.24 12.41 -5.92
N SER A 376 70.87 13.47 -6.40
CA SER A 376 70.48 14.42 -7.44
C SER A 376 70.91 14.02 -8.86
N SER A 377 70.25 14.65 -9.85
CA SER A 377 70.69 14.94 -11.24
C SER A 377 70.91 13.79 -12.26
N SER A 378 70.16 13.81 -13.37
CA SER A 378 70.67 14.07 -14.76
C SER A 378 69.69 13.65 -15.90
N SER A 379 69.34 14.65 -16.73
CA SER A 379 69.44 14.74 -18.21
C SER A 379 68.82 13.71 -19.19
N GLY A 380 67.94 14.22 -20.08
CA GLY A 380 67.78 13.87 -21.52
C GLY A 380 66.96 12.60 -21.86
N ASN A 381 66.16 12.50 -22.92
CA ASN A 381 66.00 13.31 -24.13
C ASN A 381 64.66 12.96 -24.85
N ASN A 382 64.26 13.83 -25.78
CA ASN A 382 62.97 13.94 -26.50
C ASN A 382 62.59 12.79 -27.47
N ASN A 383 61.29 12.63 -27.74
CA ASN A 383 60.73 12.74 -29.11
C ASN A 383 59.20 12.81 -29.17
N ALA A 384 58.74 13.58 -30.16
CA ALA A 384 57.40 14.13 -30.36
C ALA A 384 56.42 13.23 -31.13
N ALA A 385 55.11 13.48 -30.96
CA ALA A 385 54.15 13.66 -32.05
C ALA A 385 52.77 14.10 -31.51
N ASP A 386 52.23 15.13 -32.13
CA ASP A 386 50.95 15.80 -31.88
C ASP A 386 49.86 15.25 -32.83
N LEU A 387 48.61 15.70 -32.61
CA LEU A 387 47.46 15.78 -33.53
C LEU A 387 46.18 14.97 -33.21
N THR A 388 45.20 15.77 -32.81
CA THR A 388 43.75 15.78 -33.01
C THR A 388 43.19 15.18 -34.33
N ALA A 389 42.07 14.44 -34.27
CA ALA A 389 40.83 14.64 -35.08
C ALA A 389 39.79 13.47 -34.96
N PHE A 390 38.52 13.83 -35.15
CA PHE A 390 37.17 13.19 -35.04
C PHE A 390 36.89 11.93 -35.93
N PRO A 391 35.74 11.17 -35.87
CA PRO A 391 34.36 11.64 -35.61
C PRO A 391 33.34 10.73 -34.88
N ASN A 392 32.20 11.32 -34.52
CA ASN A 392 30.98 10.72 -33.97
C ASN A 392 29.86 10.78 -35.04
N PRO A 393 29.22 9.66 -35.43
CA PRO A 393 28.13 9.69 -36.41
C PRO A 393 26.74 9.72 -35.73
N ASN A 394 25.80 10.38 -36.40
CA ASN A 394 24.35 10.42 -36.18
C ASN A 394 23.80 11.52 -35.26
N GLY A 395 23.84 12.76 -35.78
CA GLY A 395 22.80 13.74 -35.54
C GLY A 395 21.65 13.53 -36.54
N ILE A 396 20.44 13.25 -36.04
CA ILE A 396 19.20 13.47 -36.78
C ILE A 396 18.45 14.55 -36.01
N LEU A 397 18.35 15.72 -36.64
CA LEU A 397 17.49 16.83 -36.25
C LEU A 397 16.05 16.46 -36.60
N VAL A 398 15.15 16.49 -35.63
CA VAL A 398 13.70 16.48 -35.88
C VAL A 398 13.20 17.90 -35.63
N ALA A 399 12.79 18.57 -36.70
CA ALA A 399 12.12 19.87 -36.65
C ALA A 399 10.68 19.73 -36.11
N PRO A 400 10.12 20.75 -35.44
CA PRO A 400 8.73 20.75 -35.02
C PRO A 400 7.81 20.97 -36.23
N PRO A 401 6.61 20.36 -36.30
CA PRO A 401 5.70 20.63 -37.40
C PRO A 401 5.06 22.02 -37.22
N ALA A 402 5.04 22.75 -38.33
CA ALA A 402 4.44 24.06 -38.47
C ALA A 402 2.92 24.02 -38.24
N ALA A 403 2.42 25.08 -37.62
CA ALA A 403 1.00 25.38 -37.52
C ALA A 403 0.39 25.56 -38.92
N ALA A 404 -0.55 24.69 -39.29
CA ALA A 404 -1.44 24.91 -40.40
C ALA A 404 -2.75 25.50 -39.86
N ALA A 405 -3.02 26.75 -40.21
CA ALA A 405 -4.34 27.34 -40.10
C ALA A 405 -5.22 26.93 -41.29
N THR A 406 -6.54 26.94 -41.04
CA THR A 406 -7.70 26.89 -41.95
C THR A 406 -8.34 25.51 -42.21
N SER A 407 -9.54 25.29 -41.64
CA SER A 407 -10.81 25.35 -42.39
C SER A 407 -12.00 25.02 -41.49
N SER A 408 -13.12 25.72 -41.72
CA SER A 408 -14.38 25.65 -40.99
C SER A 408 -15.13 24.33 -41.19
N SER A 409 -15.19 23.49 -40.15
CA SER A 409 -16.24 22.48 -39.98
C SER A 409 -16.50 22.36 -38.48
N SER A 410 -17.75 22.45 -38.03
CA SER A 410 -18.09 22.65 -36.61
C SER A 410 -17.41 21.58 -35.71
N PRO A 411 -16.49 21.99 -34.83
CA PRO A 411 -15.58 21.07 -34.15
C PRO A 411 -16.34 20.30 -33.07
N ILE A 412 -15.93 19.04 -32.87
CA ILE A 412 -16.22 18.34 -31.63
C ILE A 412 -15.36 18.96 -30.52
N ASP A 413 -15.95 19.37 -29.41
CA ASP A 413 -15.19 19.90 -28.29
C ASP A 413 -15.00 18.81 -27.24
N VAL A 414 -13.76 18.52 -26.88
CA VAL A 414 -13.38 17.61 -25.79
C VAL A 414 -12.34 18.31 -24.94
N ASP A 415 -12.30 17.96 -23.66
CA ASP A 415 -11.29 18.46 -22.74
C ASP A 415 -9.88 18.09 -23.24
N VAL A 416 -8.99 19.08 -23.37
CA VAL A 416 -7.68 18.91 -24.01
C VAL A 416 -6.77 17.94 -23.25
N ALA A 417 -6.80 17.96 -21.92
CA ALA A 417 -6.05 16.99 -21.11
C ALA A 417 -6.58 15.57 -21.33
N THR A 418 -7.90 15.43 -21.47
CA THR A 418 -8.54 14.13 -21.74
C THR A 418 -8.25 13.63 -23.16
N GLU A 419 -8.25 14.51 -24.16
CA GLU A 419 -7.87 14.17 -25.54
C GLU A 419 -6.41 13.67 -25.58
N ALA A 420 -5.49 14.36 -24.91
CA ALA A 420 -4.10 13.95 -24.80
C ALA A 420 -3.96 12.57 -24.12
N ASP A 421 -4.66 12.37 -22.99
CA ASP A 421 -4.67 11.10 -22.25
C ASP A 421 -5.18 9.94 -23.11
N LEU A 422 -6.26 10.14 -23.86
CA LEU A 422 -6.84 9.12 -24.77
C LEU A 422 -5.88 8.80 -25.91
N ARG A 423 -5.26 9.81 -26.53
CA ARG A 423 -4.33 9.63 -27.65
C ARG A 423 -3.06 8.90 -27.23
N GLU A 424 -2.49 9.22 -26.07
CA GLU A 424 -1.25 8.62 -25.60
C GLU A 424 -1.47 7.22 -25.03
N ASN A 425 -2.56 7.02 -24.28
CA ASN A 425 -2.72 5.83 -23.44
C ASN A 425 -3.89 4.90 -23.84
N GLY A 426 -4.79 5.32 -24.74
CA GLY A 426 -5.96 4.56 -25.19
C GLY A 426 -7.12 4.47 -24.17
N PHE A 427 -8.20 3.76 -24.52
CA PHE A 427 -9.44 3.70 -23.70
C PHE A 427 -9.28 3.10 -22.30
N ARG A 428 -8.45 2.07 -22.17
CA ARG A 428 -8.34 1.25 -20.95
C ARG A 428 -7.37 1.81 -19.90
N SER A 429 -6.84 2.99 -20.12
CA SER A 429 -5.88 3.66 -19.23
C SER A 429 -6.39 5.00 -18.71
N THR A 430 -7.53 5.49 -19.21
CA THR A 430 -8.16 6.70 -18.69
C THR A 430 -8.71 6.48 -17.29
N ARG A 431 -8.63 7.54 -16.47
CA ARG A 431 -9.17 7.61 -15.12
C ARG A 431 -10.70 7.67 -15.17
N ARG A 432 -11.37 7.07 -14.19
CA ARG A 432 -12.84 7.13 -14.06
C ARG A 432 -13.28 8.02 -12.90
N THR A 433 -12.65 7.88 -11.74
CA THR A 433 -12.91 8.68 -10.53
C THR A 433 -12.49 10.12 -10.76
N LYS A 434 -13.39 11.08 -10.57
CA LYS A 434 -13.23 12.53 -10.80
C LYS A 434 -12.43 13.22 -9.70
N LEU A 435 -11.86 14.38 -10.00
CA LEU A 435 -11.01 15.14 -9.07
C LEU A 435 -11.57 16.55 -8.89
N VAL A 436 -11.87 16.90 -7.64
CA VAL A 436 -12.31 18.24 -7.22
C VAL A 436 -11.13 18.93 -6.54
N CYS A 437 -10.81 20.17 -6.92
CA CYS A 437 -9.77 20.95 -6.26
C CYS A 437 -10.37 22.24 -5.74
N THR A 438 -10.12 22.54 -4.47
CA THR A 438 -10.45 23.85 -3.90
C THR A 438 -9.45 24.88 -4.41
N VAL A 439 -9.93 25.93 -5.04
CA VAL A 439 -9.12 27.05 -5.51
C VAL A 439 -8.90 28.02 -4.36
N GLY A 440 -7.65 28.39 -4.12
CA GLY A 440 -7.25 29.29 -3.05
C GLY A 440 -6.04 30.12 -3.45
N PRO A 441 -5.42 30.85 -2.51
CA PRO A 441 -4.26 31.70 -2.78
C PRO A 441 -3.09 31.00 -3.50
N ALA A 442 -2.90 29.70 -3.27
CA ALA A 442 -1.83 28.93 -3.91
C ALA A 442 -2.14 28.53 -5.37
N THR A 443 -3.39 28.67 -5.82
CA THR A 443 -3.88 28.11 -7.10
C THR A 443 -4.81 29.03 -7.89
N CYS A 444 -5.02 30.26 -7.45
CA CYS A 444 -5.90 31.23 -8.12
C CYS A 444 -5.23 31.97 -9.30
N GLY A 445 -3.90 31.84 -9.46
CA GLY A 445 -3.19 32.39 -10.62
C GLY A 445 -3.49 31.62 -11.91
N ALA A 446 -3.32 32.27 -13.06
CA ALA A 446 -3.70 31.70 -14.35
C ALA A 446 -2.88 30.45 -14.72
N GLU A 447 -1.58 30.46 -14.41
CA GLU A 447 -0.66 29.35 -14.69
C GLU A 447 -0.96 28.17 -13.75
N GLU A 448 -1.19 28.43 -12.47
CA GLU A 448 -1.48 27.39 -11.48
C GLU A 448 -2.84 26.74 -11.74
N LEU A 449 -3.85 27.52 -12.09
CA LEU A 449 -5.18 27.00 -12.44
C LEU A 449 -5.14 26.13 -13.70
N GLU A 450 -4.38 26.54 -14.71
CA GLU A 450 -4.11 25.72 -15.88
C GLU A 450 -3.34 24.45 -15.52
N ALA A 451 -2.32 24.54 -14.67
CA ALA A 451 -1.55 23.39 -14.23
C ALA A 451 -2.44 22.35 -13.51
N LEU A 452 -3.41 22.80 -12.69
CA LEU A 452 -4.43 21.92 -12.11
C LEU A 452 -5.32 21.28 -13.19
N ALA A 453 -5.78 22.05 -14.18
CA ALA A 453 -6.60 21.53 -15.27
C ALA A 453 -5.85 20.48 -16.11
N VAL A 454 -4.60 20.76 -16.50
CA VAL A 454 -3.69 19.80 -17.17
C VAL A 454 -3.42 18.59 -16.29
N GLY A 455 -3.28 18.80 -14.97
CA GLY A 455 -3.12 17.74 -13.97
C GLY A 455 -4.33 16.80 -13.90
N GLY A 456 -5.50 17.23 -14.37
CA GLY A 456 -6.73 16.44 -14.48
C GLY A 456 -7.84 16.89 -13.53
N MET A 457 -7.81 18.13 -13.01
CA MET A 457 -8.92 18.71 -12.26
C MET A 457 -10.21 18.69 -13.10
N ASN A 458 -11.30 18.18 -12.54
CA ASN A 458 -12.60 18.13 -13.19
C ASN A 458 -13.55 19.22 -12.67
N VAL A 459 -13.43 19.56 -11.39
CA VAL A 459 -14.27 20.59 -10.74
C VAL A 459 -13.38 21.50 -9.90
N ALA A 460 -13.50 22.81 -10.10
CA ALA A 460 -12.93 23.85 -9.27
C ALA A 460 -13.94 24.22 -8.18
N ARG A 461 -13.59 24.00 -6.91
CA ARG A 461 -14.38 24.37 -5.75
C ARG A 461 -13.98 25.77 -5.26
N VAL A 462 -14.96 26.65 -5.06
CA VAL A 462 -14.80 27.93 -4.36
C VAL A 462 -15.47 27.82 -2.98
N ASN A 463 -14.69 28.05 -1.93
CA ASN A 463 -15.14 27.89 -0.54
C ASN A 463 -15.58 29.25 0.03
N MET A 464 -16.88 29.42 0.32
CA MET A 464 -17.43 30.70 0.77
C MET A 464 -17.18 31.01 2.26
N CYS A 465 -16.56 30.10 3.02
CA CYS A 465 -16.06 30.39 4.38
C CYS A 465 -14.88 31.39 4.37
N HIS A 466 -14.22 31.55 3.22
CA HIS A 466 -13.04 32.41 3.06
C HIS A 466 -13.17 33.28 1.81
N GLY A 467 -12.50 34.44 1.80
CA GLY A 467 -12.55 35.36 0.68
C GLY A 467 -13.88 36.11 0.55
N ASP A 468 -13.87 37.20 -0.19
CA ASP A 468 -15.07 37.95 -0.53
C ASP A 468 -15.61 37.54 -1.91
N ARG A 469 -16.82 38.00 -2.24
CA ARG A 469 -17.50 37.68 -3.50
C ARG A 469 -16.77 38.23 -4.72
N GLU A 470 -16.01 39.32 -4.59
CA GLU A 470 -15.25 39.89 -5.70
C GLU A 470 -14.06 39.00 -6.07
N TRP A 471 -13.35 38.50 -5.06
CA TRP A 471 -12.27 37.55 -5.24
C TRP A 471 -12.78 36.26 -5.88
N HIS A 472 -13.88 35.69 -5.37
CA HIS A 472 -14.50 34.50 -5.94
C HIS A 472 -14.97 34.73 -7.38
N ARG A 473 -15.52 35.90 -7.71
CA ARG A 473 -15.87 36.27 -9.09
C ARG A 473 -14.65 36.22 -10.00
N GLY A 474 -13.52 36.75 -9.55
CA GLY A 474 -12.25 36.67 -10.27
C GLY A 474 -11.87 35.22 -10.60
N VAL A 475 -11.95 34.33 -9.61
CA VAL A 475 -11.67 32.89 -9.77
C VAL A 475 -12.63 32.23 -10.74
N ILE A 476 -13.95 32.43 -10.58
CA ILE A 476 -14.97 31.84 -11.45
C ILE A 476 -14.73 32.24 -12.91
N ARG A 477 -14.49 33.54 -13.15
CA ARG A 477 -14.21 34.06 -14.50
C ARG A 477 -12.90 33.53 -15.07
N ALA A 478 -11.87 33.33 -14.25
CA ALA A 478 -10.63 32.70 -14.68
C ALA A 478 -10.84 31.25 -15.14
N VAL A 479 -11.63 30.45 -14.41
CA VAL A 479 -12.01 29.09 -14.83
C VAL A 479 -12.83 29.10 -16.13
N ARG A 480 -13.76 30.04 -16.29
CA ARG A 480 -14.54 30.18 -17.53
C ARG A 480 -13.64 30.52 -18.73
N ARG A 481 -12.74 31.48 -18.57
CA ARG A 481 -11.74 31.84 -19.58
C ARG A 481 -10.84 30.67 -19.94
N LEU A 482 -10.38 29.91 -18.95
CA LEU A 482 -9.58 28.69 -19.15
C LEU A 482 -10.32 27.67 -20.03
N ASN A 483 -11.61 27.46 -19.80
CA ASN A 483 -12.43 26.58 -20.63
C ASN A 483 -12.61 27.10 -22.06
N GLU A 484 -12.84 28.40 -22.24
CA GLU A 484 -13.09 29.02 -23.54
C GLU A 484 -11.83 29.12 -24.41
N GLU A 485 -10.73 29.61 -23.85
CA GLU A 485 -9.49 29.88 -24.59
C GLU A 485 -8.66 28.62 -24.81
N LYS A 486 -8.67 27.69 -23.85
CA LYS A 486 -7.80 26.50 -23.87
C LYS A 486 -8.54 25.17 -24.05
N GLY A 487 -9.86 25.21 -24.22
CA GLY A 487 -10.68 24.03 -24.57
C GLY A 487 -10.96 23.05 -23.42
N PHE A 488 -10.62 23.41 -22.18
CA PHE A 488 -10.97 22.63 -21.00
C PHE A 488 -12.49 22.61 -20.73
N ALA A 489 -12.93 21.72 -19.84
CA ALA A 489 -14.32 21.64 -19.41
C ALA A 489 -14.47 21.57 -17.88
N VAL A 490 -13.66 22.33 -17.14
CA VAL A 490 -13.70 22.38 -15.68
C VAL A 490 -15.03 23.00 -15.21
N ALA A 491 -15.75 22.27 -14.37
CA ALA A 491 -16.96 22.78 -13.73
C ALA A 491 -16.62 23.62 -12.48
N VAL A 492 -17.52 24.52 -12.09
CA VAL A 492 -17.36 25.36 -10.90
C VAL A 492 -18.37 24.92 -9.84
N MET A 493 -17.89 24.63 -8.64
CA MET A 493 -18.71 24.31 -7.47
C MET A 493 -18.54 25.38 -6.40
N MET A 494 -19.63 26.01 -6.00
CA MET A 494 -19.64 26.91 -4.83
C MET A 494 -20.04 26.12 -3.58
N ASP A 495 -19.27 26.24 -2.52
CA ASP A 495 -19.52 25.58 -1.23
C ASP A 495 -19.91 26.64 -0.18
N THR A 496 -21.13 26.52 0.35
CA THR A 496 -21.67 27.44 1.36
C THR A 496 -20.98 27.27 2.71
N GLU A 497 -21.05 28.26 3.58
CA GLU A 497 -20.48 28.16 4.93
C GLU A 497 -21.37 27.32 5.84
N GLY A 498 -22.69 27.55 5.81
CA GLY A 498 -23.66 26.91 6.69
C GLY A 498 -23.72 27.56 8.07
N SER A 499 -24.62 27.04 8.92
CA SER A 499 -24.75 27.51 10.31
C SER A 499 -24.26 26.45 11.29
N GLU A 500 -23.18 26.79 12.01
CA GLU A 500 -22.61 25.98 13.07
C GLU A 500 -22.15 26.84 14.25
N ILE A 501 -21.81 26.16 15.35
CA ILE A 501 -21.22 26.77 16.53
C ILE A 501 -19.71 26.82 16.33
N HIS A 502 -19.15 28.01 16.36
CA HIS A 502 -17.73 28.26 16.19
C HIS A 502 -17.22 29.22 17.25
N MET A 503 -15.92 29.13 17.48
CA MET A 503 -15.19 30.16 18.21
C MET A 503 -15.18 31.48 17.43
N GLY A 504 -15.07 32.59 18.14
CA GLY A 504 -14.77 33.89 17.55
C GLY A 504 -13.34 33.97 17.05
N ASP A 505 -12.96 35.15 16.58
CA ASP A 505 -11.56 35.46 16.31
C ASP A 505 -10.77 35.54 17.64
N LEU A 506 -9.47 35.24 17.59
CA LEU A 506 -8.57 35.23 18.75
C LEU A 506 -7.87 36.59 18.93
N GLY A 507 -8.61 37.68 18.71
CA GLY A 507 -8.07 39.05 18.79
C GLY A 507 -6.97 39.33 17.78
N GLY A 508 -7.02 38.71 16.59
CA GLY A 508 -6.01 38.84 15.53
C GLY A 508 -4.81 37.88 15.67
N ALA A 509 -4.75 37.06 16.73
CA ALA A 509 -3.77 36.00 16.84
C ALA A 509 -4.12 34.84 15.88
N PRO A 510 -3.14 34.24 15.17
CA PRO A 510 -3.39 33.14 14.25
C PRO A 510 -3.75 31.82 14.94
N ALA A 511 -3.39 31.68 16.22
CA ALA A 511 -3.73 30.54 17.08
C ALA A 511 -3.49 30.89 18.56
N ALA A 512 -4.18 30.19 19.45
CA ALA A 512 -3.89 30.15 20.88
C ALA A 512 -3.63 28.69 21.32
N LYS A 513 -2.88 28.48 22.40
CA LYS A 513 -2.58 27.14 22.91
C LYS A 513 -3.24 26.96 24.27
N ALA A 514 -4.02 25.90 24.42
CA ALA A 514 -4.55 25.46 25.71
C ALA A 514 -3.67 24.35 26.28
N GLU A 515 -3.28 24.49 27.56
CA GLU A 515 -2.50 23.48 28.28
C GLU A 515 -3.40 22.66 29.23
N ASP A 516 -2.94 21.48 29.62
CA ASP A 516 -3.69 20.58 30.50
C ASP A 516 -4.03 21.24 31.85
N GLY A 517 -5.29 21.09 32.28
CA GLY A 517 -5.81 21.66 33.51
C GLY A 517 -6.11 23.16 33.47
N GLU A 518 -5.77 23.88 32.40
CA GLU A 518 -6.07 25.31 32.28
C GLU A 518 -7.58 25.58 32.21
N ILE A 519 -8.02 26.65 32.85
CA ILE A 519 -9.41 27.10 32.78
C ILE A 519 -9.54 28.15 31.69
N TRP A 520 -10.47 27.90 30.78
CA TRP A 520 -10.86 28.77 29.69
C TRP A 520 -12.34 29.14 29.81
N THR A 521 -12.70 30.37 29.42
CA THR A 521 -14.08 30.85 29.46
C THR A 521 -14.62 30.94 28.03
N PHE A 522 -15.68 30.20 27.74
CA PHE A 522 -16.43 30.29 26.48
C PHE A 522 -17.69 31.11 26.73
N SER A 523 -17.82 32.25 26.04
CA SER A 523 -18.90 33.21 26.29
C SER A 523 -19.57 33.63 24.99
N VAL A 524 -20.89 33.81 25.01
CA VAL A 524 -21.63 34.40 23.88
C VAL A 524 -21.53 35.92 23.85
N ARG A 525 -20.98 36.53 24.89
CA ARG A 525 -20.83 37.99 24.95
C ARG A 525 -19.77 38.45 23.96
N SER A 526 -20.13 39.41 23.12
CA SER A 526 -19.15 40.18 22.38
C SER A 526 -18.33 41.03 23.34
N PHE A 527 -17.00 40.97 23.19
CA PHE A 527 -16.07 41.78 23.97
C PHE A 527 -15.50 42.88 23.07
N GLU A 528 -15.32 44.09 23.61
CA GLU A 528 -14.46 45.08 22.98
C GLU A 528 -13.02 44.55 22.97
N ALA A 529 -12.34 44.66 21.83
CA ALA A 529 -11.00 44.07 21.68
C ALA A 529 -9.96 44.81 22.55
N PRO A 530 -9.07 44.10 23.27
CA PRO A 530 -8.94 42.64 23.33
C PRO A 530 -9.86 42.00 24.40
N PRO A 531 -10.34 40.77 24.17
CA PRO A 531 -11.11 40.02 25.17
C PRO A 531 -10.29 39.74 26.44
N PRO A 532 -10.96 39.43 27.58
CA PRO A 532 -10.26 39.00 28.79
C PRO A 532 -9.38 37.77 28.55
N GLU A 533 -8.34 37.61 29.37
CA GLU A 533 -7.39 36.51 29.24
C GLU A 533 -8.12 35.15 29.24
N ARG A 534 -7.73 34.23 28.33
CA ARG A 534 -8.32 32.89 28.15
C ARG A 534 -9.85 32.90 27.96
N THR A 535 -10.39 33.94 27.36
CA THR A 535 -11.80 34.06 27.02
C THR A 535 -12.02 33.98 25.52
N ILE A 536 -12.95 33.12 25.11
CA ILE A 536 -13.30 32.86 23.72
C ILE A 536 -14.77 33.22 23.51
N HIS A 537 -15.02 34.05 22.50
CA HIS A 537 -16.38 34.32 22.04
C HIS A 537 -16.94 33.09 21.31
N VAL A 538 -18.23 32.79 21.48
CA VAL A 538 -18.95 31.72 20.77
C VAL A 538 -20.08 32.36 19.96
N ASN A 539 -20.17 32.05 18.67
CA ASN A 539 -21.13 32.68 17.73
C ASN A 539 -22.60 32.23 17.88
N TYR A 540 -22.93 31.47 18.93
CA TYR A 540 -24.24 30.88 19.13
C TYR A 540 -24.82 31.32 20.48
N GLU A 541 -25.78 32.26 20.43
CA GLU A 541 -26.41 32.85 21.62
C GLU A 541 -26.99 31.81 22.61
N GLY A 542 -27.47 30.66 22.10
CA GLY A 542 -28.02 29.58 22.94
C GLY A 542 -26.98 28.64 23.57
N PHE A 543 -25.68 28.95 23.45
CA PHE A 543 -24.60 28.06 23.87
C PHE A 543 -24.63 27.78 25.37
N ALA A 544 -24.78 28.83 26.19
CA ALA A 544 -24.81 28.67 27.63
C ALA A 544 -26.04 27.88 28.11
N GLU A 545 -27.18 27.95 27.42
CA GLU A 545 -28.39 27.20 27.77
C GLU A 545 -28.28 25.72 27.43
N ASP A 546 -27.67 25.38 26.30
CA ASP A 546 -27.58 24.00 25.81
C ASP A 546 -26.53 23.16 26.56
N VAL A 547 -25.48 23.81 27.08
CA VAL A 547 -24.38 23.18 27.81
C VAL A 547 -24.72 22.94 29.29
N ARG A 548 -24.27 21.82 29.88
CA ARG A 548 -24.37 21.50 31.32
C ARG A 548 -22.99 21.26 31.94
N VAL A 549 -22.90 21.45 33.26
CA VAL A 549 -21.69 21.08 34.02
C VAL A 549 -21.46 19.57 33.88
N GLY A 550 -20.23 19.19 33.56
CA GLY A 550 -19.82 17.82 33.24
C GLY A 550 -19.86 17.47 31.75
N ASP A 551 -20.42 18.33 30.88
CA ASP A 551 -20.35 18.10 29.44
C ASP A 551 -18.90 18.27 28.93
N GLU A 552 -18.53 17.50 27.91
CA GLU A 552 -17.25 17.63 27.22
C GLU A 552 -17.41 18.59 26.03
N LEU A 553 -16.60 19.64 25.95
CA LEU A 553 -16.51 20.55 24.81
C LEU A 553 -15.32 20.16 23.93
N LEU A 554 -15.57 19.85 22.66
CA LEU A 554 -14.57 19.47 21.67
C LEU A 554 -14.39 20.60 20.66
N VAL A 555 -13.14 20.98 20.43
CA VAL A 555 -12.72 21.96 19.42
C VAL A 555 -12.20 21.22 18.19
N ASP A 556 -12.71 21.53 16.99
CA ASP A 556 -12.33 20.93 15.70
C ASP A 556 -12.26 19.38 15.74
N GLY A 557 -13.30 18.75 16.32
CA GLY A 557 -13.38 17.29 16.40
C GLY A 557 -12.36 16.64 17.35
N GLY A 558 -11.80 17.41 18.28
CA GLY A 558 -10.89 16.92 19.34
C GLY A 558 -9.45 17.40 19.23
N MET A 559 -9.17 18.46 18.46
CA MET A 559 -7.88 19.15 18.50
C MET A 559 -7.55 19.68 19.90
N ALA A 560 -8.58 20.11 20.63
CA ALA A 560 -8.53 20.35 22.07
C ALA A 560 -9.84 19.86 22.69
N ARG A 561 -9.79 19.41 23.95
CA ARG A 561 -10.96 18.98 24.72
C ARG A 561 -11.01 19.71 26.05
N PHE A 562 -12.21 20.11 26.44
CA PHE A 562 -12.47 20.72 27.73
C PHE A 562 -13.64 20.03 28.43
N GLU A 563 -13.61 20.02 29.76
CA GLU A 563 -14.73 19.62 30.62
C GLU A 563 -15.40 20.89 31.16
N VAL A 564 -16.72 20.99 31.07
CA VAL A 564 -17.46 22.13 31.61
C VAL A 564 -17.53 22.02 33.13
N ILE A 565 -16.94 22.98 33.83
CA ILE A 565 -16.82 22.96 35.29
C ILE A 565 -17.81 23.88 35.99
N GLU A 566 -18.19 24.99 35.36
CA GLU A 566 -19.03 26.02 35.96
C GLU A 566 -19.75 26.82 34.88
N LYS A 567 -20.97 27.26 35.18
CA LYS A 567 -21.74 28.18 34.34
C LYS A 567 -22.08 29.45 35.13
N LEU A 568 -21.73 30.61 34.58
CA LEU A 568 -21.96 31.93 35.18
C LEU A 568 -22.73 32.79 34.17
N GLY A 569 -24.06 32.63 34.14
CA GLY A 569 -24.90 33.30 33.14
C GLY A 569 -24.51 32.89 31.71
N PRO A 570 -24.12 33.84 30.83
CA PRO A 570 -23.69 33.55 29.46
C PRO A 570 -22.26 32.99 29.36
N ASP A 571 -21.51 32.96 30.46
CA ASP A 571 -20.13 32.47 30.49
C ASP A 571 -20.07 31.02 30.96
N VAL A 572 -19.39 30.18 30.18
CA VAL A 572 -19.15 28.77 30.49
C VAL A 572 -17.67 28.59 30.75
N LYS A 573 -17.30 28.25 31.98
CA LYS A 573 -15.92 27.90 32.32
C LYS A 573 -15.68 26.44 32.05
N CYS A 574 -14.63 26.16 31.31
CA CYS A 574 -14.23 24.82 30.94
C CYS A 574 -12.77 24.58 31.33
N ARG A 575 -12.47 23.42 31.89
CA ARG A 575 -11.11 22.96 32.21
C ARG A 575 -10.58 22.16 31.03
N CYS A 576 -9.43 22.52 30.48
CA CYS A 576 -8.78 21.77 29.42
C CYS A 576 -8.40 20.38 29.94
N THR A 577 -8.84 19.34 29.25
CA THR A 577 -8.54 17.94 29.56
C THR A 577 -7.59 17.33 28.52
N ASP A 578 -7.71 17.75 27.26
CA ASP A 578 -6.76 17.41 26.20
C ASP A 578 -6.15 18.70 25.65
N PRO A 579 -4.85 18.99 25.92
CA PRO A 579 -4.19 20.19 25.47
C PRO A 579 -4.07 20.23 23.95
N GLY A 580 -4.18 21.43 23.37
CA GLY A 580 -4.31 21.60 21.94
C GLY A 580 -4.17 23.02 21.44
N LEU A 581 -4.15 23.17 20.12
CA LEU A 581 -4.19 24.47 19.46
C LEU A 581 -5.64 24.86 19.19
N LEU A 582 -5.99 26.08 19.57
CA LEU A 582 -7.24 26.74 19.28
C LEU A 582 -7.02 27.66 18.08
N LEU A 583 -7.74 27.40 17.00
CA LEU A 583 -7.66 28.20 15.78
C LEU A 583 -8.85 29.18 15.71
N PRO A 584 -8.68 30.36 15.09
CA PRO A 584 -9.79 31.28 14.86
C PRO A 584 -10.93 30.57 14.11
N ARG A 585 -12.17 30.77 14.55
CA ARG A 585 -13.36 30.16 13.93
C ARG A 585 -13.40 28.62 13.94
N ALA A 586 -12.63 27.97 14.80
CA ALA A 586 -12.72 26.51 14.99
C ALA A 586 -14.15 26.10 15.37
N ASN A 587 -14.59 24.95 14.88
CA ASN A 587 -15.87 24.36 15.21
C ASN A 587 -15.91 23.91 16.67
N LEU A 588 -17.08 24.11 17.32
CA LEU A 588 -17.35 23.67 18.68
C LEU A 588 -18.49 22.65 18.69
N THR A 589 -18.23 21.48 19.26
CA THR A 589 -19.26 20.49 19.61
C THR A 589 -19.20 20.19 21.10
N PHE A 590 -20.33 19.83 21.71
CA PHE A 590 -20.34 19.39 23.09
C PHE A 590 -21.09 18.08 23.26
N TRP A 591 -20.57 17.24 24.14
CA TRP A 591 -20.91 15.83 24.31
C TRP A 591 -21.30 15.57 25.77
N ARG A 592 -22.30 14.71 25.95
CA ARG A 592 -22.80 14.25 27.24
C ARG A 592 -22.96 12.74 27.19
N ASP A 593 -22.38 12.05 28.17
CA ASP A 593 -22.44 10.59 28.28
C ASP A 593 -22.05 9.85 26.98
N GLY A 594 -21.04 10.37 26.26
CA GLY A 594 -20.55 9.79 25.01
C GLY A 594 -21.45 9.99 23.79
N SER A 595 -22.41 10.92 23.84
CA SER A 595 -23.25 11.33 22.72
C SER A 595 -23.23 12.85 22.52
N ILE A 596 -23.31 13.31 21.26
CA ILE A 596 -23.41 14.74 20.96
C ILE A 596 -24.71 15.34 21.52
N VAL A 597 -24.59 16.49 22.19
CA VAL A 597 -25.74 17.19 22.78
C VAL A 597 -26.49 17.94 21.69
N ARG A 598 -27.79 17.68 21.62
CA ARG A 598 -28.68 18.31 20.65
C ARG A 598 -29.95 18.82 21.31
N GLU A 599 -29.93 20.10 21.59
CA GLU A 599 -30.98 20.85 22.27
C GLU A 599 -31.46 21.94 21.29
N ARG A 600 -31.28 23.22 21.62
CA ARG A 600 -31.67 24.33 20.73
C ARG A 600 -30.75 24.46 19.52
N ASN A 601 -29.49 24.05 19.64
CA ASN A 601 -28.50 24.06 18.55
C ASN A 601 -28.93 23.23 17.33
N ALA A 602 -29.79 22.22 17.52
CA ALA A 602 -30.39 21.46 16.42
C ALA A 602 -31.25 22.33 15.50
N MET A 603 -31.80 23.44 16.01
CA MET A 603 -32.67 24.36 15.27
C MET A 603 -31.92 25.45 14.49
N LEU A 604 -30.59 25.47 14.51
CA LEU A 604 -29.81 26.38 13.66
C LEU A 604 -30.20 26.19 12.19
N PRO A 605 -30.46 27.28 11.43
CA PRO A 605 -30.90 27.18 10.05
C PRO A 605 -29.80 26.57 9.18
N THR A 606 -30.12 25.57 8.35
CA THR A 606 -29.12 24.97 7.45
C THR A 606 -28.50 26.01 6.49
N ILE A 607 -29.31 26.94 5.98
CA ILE A 607 -28.85 28.03 5.11
C ILE A 607 -28.94 29.34 5.90
N SER A 608 -27.80 29.94 6.21
CA SER A 608 -27.74 31.22 6.94
C SER A 608 -28.15 32.40 6.06
N SER A 609 -28.40 33.56 6.67
CA SER A 609 -28.65 34.80 5.93
C SER A 609 -27.48 35.18 5.01
N LYS A 610 -26.24 34.87 5.42
CA LYS A 610 -25.04 35.06 4.58
C LYS A 610 -25.06 34.09 3.40
N ASP A 611 -25.38 32.82 3.64
CA ASP A 611 -25.42 31.80 2.59
C ASP A 611 -26.45 32.14 1.51
N TRP A 612 -27.62 32.68 1.86
CA TRP A 612 -28.60 33.12 0.85
C TRP A 612 -28.04 34.19 -0.10
N LEU A 613 -27.27 35.14 0.43
CA LEU A 613 -26.61 36.15 -0.39
C LEU A 613 -25.48 35.55 -1.24
N ASP A 614 -24.76 34.56 -0.71
CA ASP A 614 -23.71 33.84 -1.44
C ASP A 614 -24.31 32.94 -2.54
N ILE A 615 -25.48 32.34 -2.29
CA ILE A 615 -26.28 31.58 -3.27
C ILE A 615 -26.71 32.50 -4.41
N ASP A 616 -27.21 33.70 -4.11
CA ASP A 616 -27.58 34.68 -5.14
C ASP A 616 -26.41 35.11 -6.00
N PHE A 617 -25.25 35.31 -5.37
CA PHE A 617 -24.00 35.52 -6.07
C PHE A 617 -23.65 34.34 -6.99
N GLY A 618 -23.69 33.10 -6.49
CA GLY A 618 -23.41 31.91 -7.27
C GLY A 618 -24.35 31.71 -8.45
N ILE A 619 -25.65 31.98 -8.27
CA ILE A 619 -26.65 31.98 -9.35
C ILE A 619 -26.28 33.02 -10.40
N SER A 620 -25.93 34.24 -9.99
CA SER A 620 -25.59 35.34 -10.90
C SER A 620 -24.33 35.09 -11.73
N GLU A 621 -23.31 34.45 -11.15
CA GLU A 621 -22.06 34.09 -11.86
C GLU A 621 -22.20 32.77 -12.65
N GLY A 622 -23.34 32.08 -12.53
CA GLY A 622 -23.65 30.87 -13.27
C GLY A 622 -22.72 29.70 -12.91
N VAL A 623 -22.55 29.42 -11.61
CA VAL A 623 -21.83 28.21 -11.15
C VAL A 623 -22.51 26.94 -11.66
N ASP A 624 -21.79 25.82 -11.71
CA ASP A 624 -22.38 24.55 -12.18
C ASP A 624 -22.99 23.74 -11.02
N PHE A 625 -22.46 23.92 -9.80
CA PHE A 625 -22.92 23.26 -8.57
C PHE A 625 -22.97 24.21 -7.38
N ILE A 626 -23.93 23.99 -6.48
CA ILE A 626 -23.97 24.57 -5.12
C ILE A 626 -23.92 23.42 -4.12
N ALA A 627 -22.86 23.34 -3.34
CA ALA A 627 -22.73 22.44 -2.22
C ALA A 627 -23.25 23.11 -0.94
N VAL A 628 -24.21 22.48 -0.28
CA VAL A 628 -24.90 23.03 0.90
C VAL A 628 -24.39 22.33 2.15
N SER A 629 -23.90 23.12 3.11
CA SER A 629 -23.37 22.65 4.39
C SER A 629 -24.50 22.33 5.38
N PHE A 630 -24.25 21.40 6.29
CA PHE A 630 -25.08 21.01 7.43
C PHE A 630 -26.53 20.70 7.06
N VAL A 631 -26.72 19.94 5.99
CA VAL A 631 -28.05 19.55 5.51
C VAL A 631 -28.72 18.60 6.50
N LYS A 632 -29.85 19.02 7.06
CA LYS A 632 -30.58 18.25 8.08
C LYS A 632 -31.81 17.51 7.54
N SER A 633 -32.40 17.98 6.44
CA SER A 633 -33.63 17.40 5.87
C SER A 633 -33.71 17.60 4.36
N ALA A 634 -34.55 16.80 3.71
CA ALA A 634 -34.86 16.93 2.29
C ALA A 634 -35.56 18.25 1.94
N GLU A 635 -36.33 18.82 2.88
CA GLU A 635 -37.09 20.06 2.68
C GLU A 635 -36.17 21.24 2.33
N VAL A 636 -35.04 21.37 3.01
CA VAL A 636 -34.07 22.45 2.74
C VAL A 636 -33.56 22.38 1.30
N ILE A 637 -33.25 21.17 0.82
CA ILE A 637 -32.79 20.95 -0.55
C ILE A 637 -33.87 21.31 -1.56
N ASN A 638 -35.11 20.86 -1.33
CA ASN A 638 -36.24 21.17 -2.22
C ASN A 638 -36.54 22.67 -2.26
N HIS A 639 -36.46 23.35 -1.11
CA HIS A 639 -36.64 24.80 -1.04
C HIS A 639 -35.55 25.52 -1.85
N LEU A 640 -34.28 25.16 -1.67
CA LEU A 640 -33.19 25.75 -2.45
C LEU A 640 -33.34 25.50 -3.96
N LYS A 641 -33.71 24.29 -4.38
CA LYS A 641 -33.94 23.99 -5.81
C LYS A 641 -35.09 24.83 -6.39
N SER A 642 -36.17 24.99 -5.63
CA SER A 642 -37.31 25.83 -6.02
C SER A 642 -36.90 27.31 -6.14
N TYR A 643 -36.07 27.77 -5.21
CA TYR A 643 -35.51 29.12 -5.21
C TYR A 643 -34.60 29.40 -6.41
N ILE A 644 -33.68 28.48 -6.71
CA ILE A 644 -32.82 28.55 -7.90
C ILE A 644 -33.67 28.61 -9.17
N ALA A 645 -34.67 27.73 -9.28
CA ALA A 645 -35.57 27.68 -10.44
C ALA A 645 -36.37 28.98 -10.62
N ALA A 646 -36.77 29.64 -9.52
CA ALA A 646 -37.46 30.93 -9.55
C ALA A 646 -36.54 32.09 -9.97
N ARG A 647 -35.29 32.08 -9.50
CA ARG A 647 -34.29 33.14 -9.75
C ARG A 647 -33.63 33.08 -11.12
N SER A 648 -33.46 31.88 -11.68
CA SER A 648 -32.82 31.71 -12.99
C SER A 648 -33.54 30.65 -13.82
N ARG A 649 -34.54 31.10 -14.58
CA ARG A 649 -35.29 30.24 -15.51
C ARG A 649 -34.33 29.64 -16.55
N GLY A 650 -34.19 28.31 -16.53
CA GLY A 650 -33.29 27.58 -17.42
C GLY A 650 -31.85 27.40 -16.91
N SER A 651 -31.56 27.79 -15.66
CA SER A 651 -30.31 27.39 -15.01
C SER A 651 -30.40 25.95 -14.52
N ASP A 652 -29.41 25.15 -14.88
CA ASP A 652 -29.28 23.75 -14.49
C ASP A 652 -28.31 23.57 -13.31
N ILE A 653 -28.20 24.55 -12.40
CA ILE A 653 -27.35 24.45 -11.20
C ILE A 653 -27.78 23.22 -10.39
N ALA A 654 -26.85 22.31 -10.17
CA ALA A 654 -27.09 21.11 -9.37
C ALA A 654 -26.78 21.35 -7.89
N VAL A 655 -27.64 20.85 -7.00
CA VAL A 655 -27.48 20.99 -5.55
C VAL A 655 -26.84 19.73 -4.97
N ILE A 656 -25.70 19.90 -4.29
CA ILE A 656 -24.93 18.82 -3.64
C ILE A 656 -25.13 18.93 -2.12
N ALA A 657 -25.72 17.93 -1.49
CA ALA A 657 -25.87 17.92 -0.04
C ALA A 657 -24.57 17.44 0.64
N LYS A 658 -24.03 18.24 1.56
CA LYS A 658 -22.90 17.83 2.40
C LYS A 658 -23.43 17.04 3.60
N ILE A 659 -22.96 15.81 3.73
CA ILE A 659 -23.34 14.88 4.80
C ILE A 659 -22.29 15.03 5.91
N GLU A 660 -22.60 15.91 6.86
CA GLU A 660 -21.67 16.41 7.88
C GLU A 660 -22.16 16.14 9.30
N SER A 661 -23.45 15.85 9.49
CA SER A 661 -24.05 15.82 10.82
C SER A 661 -24.81 14.54 11.11
N ILE A 662 -25.03 14.28 12.39
CA ILE A 662 -25.88 13.16 12.81
C ILE A 662 -27.34 13.33 12.36
N ASP A 663 -27.82 14.55 12.12
CA ASP A 663 -29.12 14.80 11.45
C ASP A 663 -29.12 14.24 10.03
N SER A 664 -28.08 14.59 9.27
CA SER A 664 -27.92 14.13 7.89
C SER A 664 -27.94 12.61 7.81
N LEU A 665 -27.36 11.92 8.80
CA LEU A 665 -27.32 10.46 8.86
C LEU A 665 -28.68 9.81 9.19
N LYS A 666 -29.50 10.46 10.02
CA LYS A 666 -30.87 10.00 10.33
C LYS A 666 -31.77 10.10 9.10
N ASN A 667 -31.63 11.19 8.35
CA ASN A 667 -32.44 11.53 7.17
C ASN A 667 -31.72 11.23 5.85
N LEU A 668 -30.78 10.29 5.85
CA LEU A 668 -29.81 10.14 4.77
C LEU A 668 -30.45 9.86 3.41
N GLU A 669 -31.42 8.94 3.36
CA GLU A 669 -32.05 8.53 2.11
C GLU A 669 -32.91 9.64 1.50
N GLU A 670 -33.73 10.33 2.29
CA GLU A 670 -34.56 11.44 1.81
C GLU A 670 -33.72 12.61 1.31
N ILE A 671 -32.62 12.94 2.00
CA ILE A 671 -31.70 14.02 1.61
C ILE A 671 -31.06 13.69 0.27
N ILE A 672 -30.52 12.47 0.11
CA ILE A 672 -29.88 12.04 -1.15
C ILE A 672 -30.91 12.00 -2.29
N CYS A 673 -32.13 11.54 -2.04
CA CYS A 673 -33.21 11.54 -3.05
C CYS A 673 -33.52 12.94 -3.57
N ALA A 674 -33.67 13.92 -2.68
CA ALA A 674 -33.97 15.32 -3.03
C ALA A 674 -32.80 16.05 -3.73
N SER A 675 -31.57 15.67 -3.40
CA SER A 675 -30.34 16.29 -3.91
C SER A 675 -29.97 15.83 -5.32
N ASP A 676 -29.11 16.58 -6.01
CA ASP A 676 -28.55 16.18 -7.31
C ASP A 676 -27.23 15.42 -7.16
N GLY A 677 -26.67 15.37 -5.95
CA GLY A 677 -25.49 14.63 -5.56
C GLY A 677 -25.24 14.78 -4.06
N ALA A 678 -24.22 14.11 -3.53
CA ALA A 678 -23.83 14.23 -2.14
C ALA A 678 -22.31 14.37 -1.97
N MET A 679 -21.90 14.96 -0.85
CA MET A 679 -20.50 15.07 -0.45
C MET A 679 -20.35 14.47 0.95
N VAL A 680 -19.49 13.46 1.09
CA VAL A 680 -19.09 12.92 2.39
C VAL A 680 -17.98 13.81 2.95
N ALA A 681 -18.34 14.72 3.85
CA ALA A 681 -17.43 15.65 4.50
C ALA A 681 -16.94 15.04 5.82
N ARG A 682 -15.79 14.38 5.74
CA ARG A 682 -15.32 13.45 6.78
C ARG A 682 -14.82 14.15 8.04
N GLY A 683 -14.30 15.37 7.90
CA GLY A 683 -13.84 16.19 9.03
C GLY A 683 -15.01 16.53 9.95
N ASP A 684 -16.00 17.22 9.41
CA ASP A 684 -17.18 17.67 10.16
C ASP A 684 -18.02 16.50 10.67
N MET A 685 -18.23 15.47 9.82
CA MET A 685 -18.90 14.24 10.25
C MET A 685 -18.13 13.55 11.38
N GLY A 686 -16.81 13.46 11.30
CA GLY A 686 -15.96 12.89 12.33
C GLY A 686 -15.95 13.64 13.66
N ALA A 687 -16.35 14.92 13.66
CA ALA A 687 -16.58 15.69 14.89
C ALA A 687 -17.93 15.37 15.56
N GLN A 688 -18.90 14.81 14.82
CA GLN A 688 -20.25 14.53 15.32
C GLN A 688 -20.53 13.06 15.66
N ILE A 689 -19.69 12.13 15.21
CA ILE A 689 -19.81 10.70 15.47
C ILE A 689 -18.46 10.11 15.92
N PRO A 690 -18.43 8.96 16.60
CA PRO A 690 -17.18 8.30 16.93
C PRO A 690 -16.33 8.03 15.67
N LEU A 691 -15.05 8.42 15.72
CA LEU A 691 -14.13 8.42 14.58
C LEU A 691 -14.03 7.06 13.87
N GLU A 692 -14.15 5.97 14.62
CA GLU A 692 -14.07 4.61 14.09
C GLU A 692 -15.29 4.22 13.23
N GLN A 693 -16.40 4.96 13.34
CA GLN A 693 -17.61 4.74 12.54
C GLN A 693 -17.53 5.41 11.16
N VAL A 694 -16.74 6.49 11.02
CA VAL A 694 -16.63 7.29 9.79
C VAL A 694 -16.39 6.46 8.53
N PRO A 695 -15.44 5.49 8.49
CA PRO A 695 -15.22 4.69 7.28
C PRO A 695 -16.42 3.85 6.85
N SER A 696 -17.16 3.30 7.83
CA SER A 696 -18.34 2.46 7.56
C SER A 696 -19.51 3.29 7.03
N ILE A 697 -19.69 4.50 7.55
CA ILE A 697 -20.73 5.43 7.12
C ILE A 697 -20.41 6.02 5.76
N GLN A 698 -19.15 6.39 5.48
CA GLN A 698 -18.71 6.77 4.14
C GLN A 698 -19.12 5.70 3.11
N GLN A 699 -18.82 4.43 3.38
CA GLN A 699 -19.18 3.33 2.49
C GLN A 699 -20.71 3.24 2.29
N LYS A 700 -21.49 3.41 3.36
CA LYS A 700 -22.96 3.43 3.30
C LYS A 700 -23.47 4.56 2.40
N ILE A 701 -22.94 5.78 2.56
CA ILE A 701 -23.33 6.95 1.77
C ILE A 701 -22.98 6.73 0.30
N VAL A 702 -21.75 6.29 0.00
CA VAL A 702 -21.30 6.02 -1.38
C VAL A 702 -22.18 4.98 -2.06
N LYS A 703 -22.50 3.88 -1.36
CA LYS A 703 -23.39 2.84 -1.88
C LYS A 703 -24.79 3.37 -2.16
N LEU A 704 -25.37 4.13 -1.23
CA LEU A 704 -26.73 4.65 -1.36
C LEU A 704 -26.84 5.68 -2.49
N CYS A 705 -25.86 6.58 -2.62
CA CYS A 705 -25.79 7.53 -3.74
C CYS A 705 -25.76 6.80 -5.09
N ARG A 706 -24.91 5.76 -5.21
CA ARG A 706 -24.89 4.91 -6.41
C ARG A 706 -26.23 4.24 -6.66
N GLN A 707 -26.91 3.70 -5.65
CA GLN A 707 -28.22 3.09 -5.82
C GLN A 707 -29.27 4.09 -6.34
N LEU A 708 -29.20 5.34 -5.88
CA LEU A 708 -30.15 6.41 -6.21
C LEU A 708 -29.76 7.26 -7.44
N ASN A 709 -28.77 6.83 -8.23
CA ASN A 709 -28.27 7.58 -9.40
C ASN A 709 -27.77 9.00 -9.04
N LYS A 710 -27.15 9.16 -7.87
CA LYS A 710 -26.58 10.43 -7.41
C LYS A 710 -25.05 10.34 -7.37
N PRO A 711 -24.31 11.29 -7.98
CA PRO A 711 -22.86 11.34 -7.84
C PRO A 711 -22.48 11.64 -6.39
N VAL A 712 -21.39 11.01 -5.94
CA VAL A 712 -20.86 11.19 -4.58
C VAL A 712 -19.39 11.61 -4.57
N ILE A 713 -19.10 12.63 -3.78
CA ILE A 713 -17.75 13.16 -3.54
C ILE A 713 -17.28 12.70 -2.18
N VAL A 714 -16.06 12.16 -2.08
CA VAL A 714 -15.40 11.93 -0.79
C VAL A 714 -14.43 13.08 -0.54
N ALA A 715 -14.64 13.79 0.58
CA ALA A 715 -14.02 15.06 0.88
C ALA A 715 -13.30 15.08 2.24
N SER A 716 -12.39 16.06 2.38
CA SER A 716 -11.57 16.37 3.56
C SER A 716 -10.58 15.28 3.97
N GLN A 717 -9.39 15.65 4.47
CA GLN A 717 -8.39 14.74 5.06
C GLN A 717 -7.93 13.56 4.16
N LEU A 718 -7.92 13.73 2.83
CA LEU A 718 -7.44 12.68 1.92
C LEU A 718 -5.91 12.69 1.83
N LEU A 719 -5.29 13.86 1.71
CA LEU A 719 -3.85 14.05 1.60
C LEU A 719 -3.37 15.22 2.48
N GLU A 720 -3.96 15.39 3.66
CA GLU A 720 -3.76 16.53 4.57
C GLU A 720 -2.28 16.89 4.80
N SER A 721 -1.43 15.89 4.99
CA SER A 721 0.02 16.09 5.18
C SER A 721 0.69 16.80 4.00
N MET A 722 0.08 16.76 2.81
CA MET A 722 0.60 17.41 1.61
C MET A 722 0.39 18.93 1.55
N ILE A 723 -0.31 19.51 2.52
CA ILE A 723 -0.30 20.96 2.75
C ILE A 723 1.14 21.42 3.04
N GLU A 724 1.83 20.69 3.91
CA GLU A 724 3.19 21.03 4.36
C GLU A 724 4.28 20.24 3.64
N TYR A 725 4.03 18.96 3.32
CA TYR A 725 5.03 18.01 2.85
C TYR A 725 4.82 17.60 1.38
N PRO A 726 5.89 17.37 0.61
CA PRO A 726 5.76 17.05 -0.82
C PRO A 726 5.30 15.61 -1.10
N THR A 727 5.05 14.79 -0.08
CA THR A 727 4.77 13.36 -0.23
C THR A 727 3.78 12.95 0.86
N PRO A 728 2.71 12.22 0.50
CA PRO A 728 1.72 11.79 1.47
C PRO A 728 2.24 10.66 2.33
N THR A 729 1.58 10.47 3.47
CA THR A 729 1.73 9.28 4.30
C THR A 729 1.18 8.04 3.59
N ARG A 730 1.58 6.86 4.06
CA ARG A 730 1.02 5.60 3.56
C ARG A 730 -0.45 5.40 3.96
N ALA A 731 -0.86 6.00 5.08
CA ALA A 731 -2.24 5.91 5.57
C ALA A 731 -3.18 6.69 4.63
N GLU A 732 -2.81 7.92 4.26
CA GLU A 732 -3.54 8.74 3.28
C GLU A 732 -3.65 8.05 1.91
N VAL A 733 -2.57 7.44 1.41
CA VAL A 733 -2.63 6.67 0.15
C VAL A 733 -3.58 5.47 0.27
N ALA A 734 -3.63 4.81 1.43
CA ALA A 734 -4.55 3.70 1.68
C ALA A 734 -6.01 4.18 1.75
N ASP A 735 -6.25 5.33 2.36
CA ASP A 735 -7.55 5.98 2.45
C ASP A 735 -8.09 6.40 1.07
N VAL A 736 -7.28 7.10 0.28
CA VAL A 736 -7.59 7.41 -1.14
C VAL A 736 -7.87 6.13 -1.93
N SER A 737 -7.07 5.08 -1.71
CA SER A 737 -7.29 3.79 -2.37
C SER A 737 -8.64 3.19 -2.01
N GLU A 738 -9.06 3.30 -0.76
CA GLU A 738 -10.33 2.74 -0.27
C GLU A 738 -11.53 3.53 -0.81
N ALA A 739 -11.48 4.87 -0.84
CA ALA A 739 -12.52 5.68 -1.45
C ALA A 739 -12.74 5.33 -2.95
N VAL A 740 -11.66 5.09 -3.69
CA VAL A 740 -11.73 4.63 -5.10
C VAL A 740 -12.30 3.21 -5.20
N ARG A 741 -11.93 2.30 -4.28
CA ARG A 741 -12.48 0.92 -4.25
C ARG A 741 -13.97 0.91 -3.96
N GLN A 742 -14.47 1.84 -3.15
CA GLN A 742 -15.89 2.04 -2.88
C GLN A 742 -16.66 2.59 -4.09
N ARG A 743 -15.97 2.95 -5.18
CA ARG A 743 -16.52 3.49 -6.44
C ARG A 743 -17.19 4.85 -6.26
N ALA A 744 -16.63 5.70 -5.39
CA ALA A 744 -17.00 7.11 -5.32
C ALA A 744 -16.85 7.79 -6.69
N ASP A 745 -17.69 8.78 -6.99
CA ASP A 745 -17.62 9.50 -8.27
C ASP A 745 -16.42 10.42 -8.30
N ALA A 746 -16.13 11.11 -7.19
CA ALA A 746 -15.02 12.05 -7.11
C ALA A 746 -14.29 12.03 -5.76
N LEU A 747 -13.05 12.49 -5.78
CA LEU A 747 -12.20 12.77 -4.62
C LEU A 747 -11.88 14.27 -4.59
N MET A 748 -11.81 14.87 -3.40
CA MET A 748 -11.62 16.32 -3.25
C MET A 748 -10.36 16.70 -2.48
N LEU A 749 -9.57 17.62 -3.05
CA LEU A 749 -8.52 18.36 -2.34
C LEU A 749 -9.11 19.64 -1.74
N SER A 750 -8.81 19.86 -0.46
CA SER A 750 -9.27 20.99 0.33
C SER A 750 -8.10 21.95 0.58
N GLY A 751 -7.48 21.92 1.76
CA GLY A 751 -6.32 22.75 2.07
C GLY A 751 -5.13 22.46 1.15
N GLU A 752 -4.98 21.22 0.69
CA GLU A 752 -3.86 20.77 -0.15
C GLU A 752 -3.73 21.57 -1.45
N SER A 753 -4.86 21.92 -2.08
CA SER A 753 -4.88 22.72 -3.31
C SER A 753 -5.15 24.20 -3.05
N ALA A 754 -5.82 24.57 -1.96
CA ALA A 754 -6.17 25.96 -1.68
C ALA A 754 -4.97 26.78 -1.18
N MET A 755 -4.24 26.25 -0.19
CA MET A 755 -3.12 26.95 0.46
C MET A 755 -1.85 26.10 0.61
N GLY A 756 -1.92 24.82 0.24
CA GLY A 756 -0.80 23.89 0.36
C GLY A 756 0.40 24.27 -0.48
N ARG A 757 1.59 23.84 -0.04
CA ARG A 757 2.86 24.09 -0.74
C ARG A 757 3.03 23.27 -2.02
N TYR A 758 2.22 22.23 -2.22
CA TYR A 758 2.39 21.26 -3.30
C TYR A 758 1.07 20.86 -3.99
N PRO A 759 0.27 21.83 -4.47
CA PRO A 759 -1.08 21.58 -5.00
C PRO A 759 -1.09 20.60 -6.19
N GLU A 760 -0.20 20.80 -7.17
CA GLU A 760 -0.08 19.93 -8.34
C GLU A 760 0.37 18.51 -7.98
N LYS A 761 1.26 18.37 -6.97
CA LYS A 761 1.71 17.05 -6.53
C LYS A 761 0.60 16.29 -5.80
N ALA A 762 -0.18 16.98 -4.96
CA ALA A 762 -1.34 16.38 -4.30
C ALA A 762 -2.36 15.88 -5.34
N LEU A 763 -2.64 16.68 -6.37
CA LEU A 763 -3.51 16.27 -7.48
C LEU A 763 -2.95 15.06 -8.23
N SER A 764 -1.64 15.07 -8.53
CA SER A 764 -0.95 13.97 -9.20
C SER A 764 -1.01 12.66 -8.39
N VAL A 765 -0.95 12.74 -7.05
CA VAL A 765 -1.14 11.59 -6.17
C VAL A 765 -2.56 11.03 -6.29
N LEU A 766 -3.61 11.85 -6.16
CA LEU A 766 -4.99 11.37 -6.30
C LEU A 766 -5.22 10.72 -7.67
N ARG A 767 -4.72 11.34 -8.75
CA ARG A 767 -4.79 10.80 -10.11
C ARG A 767 -4.09 9.45 -10.22
N SER A 768 -2.84 9.36 -9.74
CA SER A 768 -2.02 8.16 -9.85
C SER A 768 -2.59 6.98 -9.06
N VAL A 769 -3.07 7.23 -7.83
CA VAL A 769 -3.69 6.21 -6.98
C VAL A 769 -5.00 5.73 -7.63
N SER A 770 -5.86 6.64 -8.07
CA SER A 770 -7.13 6.30 -8.73
C SER A 770 -6.92 5.41 -9.95
N LEU A 771 -6.03 5.83 -10.86
CA LEU A 771 -5.66 5.06 -12.06
C LEU A 771 -5.15 3.67 -11.72
N ARG A 772 -4.32 3.56 -10.68
CA ARG A 772 -3.72 2.30 -10.25
C ARG A 772 -4.76 1.32 -9.71
N ILE A 773 -5.68 1.80 -8.88
CA ILE A 773 -6.73 0.99 -8.27
C ILE A 773 -7.76 0.56 -9.31
N GLU A 774 -8.21 1.46 -10.18
CA GLU A 774 -9.14 1.15 -11.27
C GLU A 774 -8.56 0.15 -12.27
N LYS A 775 -7.27 0.31 -12.61
CA LYS A 775 -6.57 -0.68 -13.45
C LYS A 775 -6.52 -2.05 -12.79
N TRP A 776 -6.20 -2.11 -11.50
CA TRP A 776 -6.16 -3.38 -10.76
C TRP A 776 -7.54 -4.05 -10.72
N TRP A 777 -8.60 -3.27 -10.54
CA TRP A 777 -9.98 -3.77 -10.54
C TRP A 777 -10.36 -4.44 -11.87
N ARG A 778 -10.04 -3.78 -12.99
CA ARG A 778 -10.24 -4.31 -14.35
C ARG A 778 -9.41 -5.56 -14.62
N GLU A 779 -8.14 -5.57 -14.22
CA GLU A 779 -7.24 -6.72 -14.41
C GLU A 779 -7.71 -7.96 -13.65
N GLU A 780 -8.36 -7.79 -12.50
CA GLU A 780 -8.93 -8.88 -11.71
C GLU A 780 -10.33 -9.30 -12.17
N LYS A 781 -10.91 -8.65 -13.19
CA LYS A 781 -12.28 -8.90 -13.70
C LYS A 781 -13.32 -8.96 -12.58
N ARG A 782 -13.18 -8.05 -11.61
CA ARG A 782 -14.12 -7.96 -10.50
C ARG A 782 -15.39 -7.27 -10.97
N TYR A 783 -16.41 -8.05 -11.31
CA TYR A 783 -17.74 -7.51 -11.51
C TYR A 783 -18.46 -7.46 -10.16
N GLU A 784 -18.88 -6.27 -9.75
CA GLU A 784 -19.72 -6.10 -8.58
C GLU A 784 -21.17 -6.26 -9.02
N GLU A 785 -21.84 -7.32 -8.55
CA GLU A 785 -23.29 -7.41 -8.60
C GLU A 785 -23.84 -6.48 -7.51
N LEU A 786 -23.96 -5.19 -7.83
CA LEU A 786 -24.68 -4.26 -6.98
C LEU A 786 -26.17 -4.33 -7.36
N GLU A 787 -27.02 -4.63 -6.38
CA GLU A 787 -28.47 -4.43 -6.52
C GLU A 787 -28.75 -2.93 -6.63
N LEU A 788 -29.06 -2.50 -7.86
CA LEU A 788 -29.53 -1.16 -8.16
C LEU A 788 -31.02 -1.07 -7.80
N LYS A 789 -31.40 -0.02 -7.07
CA LYS A 789 -32.80 0.29 -6.82
C LYS A 789 -33.40 0.89 -8.09
N ASP A 790 -34.68 0.62 -8.34
CA ASP A 790 -35.46 1.33 -9.36
C ASP A 790 -35.54 2.82 -8.95
N VAL A 791 -35.12 3.71 -9.83
CA VAL A 791 -35.12 5.17 -9.61
C VAL A 791 -36.04 5.90 -10.58
N SER A 792 -36.67 5.17 -11.49
CA SER A 792 -37.49 5.72 -12.55
C SER A 792 -38.81 6.28 -12.01
N SER A 793 -39.18 7.46 -12.49
CA SER A 793 -40.47 8.10 -12.15
C SER A 793 -41.54 7.87 -13.22
N SER A 794 -41.12 7.64 -14.46
CA SER A 794 -41.97 7.41 -15.61
C SER A 794 -41.64 6.10 -16.33
N PHE A 795 -42.56 5.60 -17.16
CA PHE A 795 -42.31 4.42 -17.99
C PHE A 795 -41.16 4.64 -18.99
N SER A 796 -41.02 5.86 -19.52
CA SER A 796 -39.90 6.24 -20.39
C SER A 796 -38.55 6.14 -19.66
N ASP A 797 -38.49 6.59 -18.40
CA ASP A 797 -37.28 6.48 -17.59
C ASP A 797 -36.91 5.02 -17.30
N LYS A 798 -37.90 4.15 -17.08
CA LYS A 798 -37.69 2.69 -16.92
C LYS A 798 -37.02 2.08 -18.13
N ILE A 799 -37.46 2.46 -19.32
CA ILE A 799 -36.86 1.99 -20.57
C ILE A 799 -35.40 2.44 -20.64
N SER A 800 -35.12 3.72 -20.41
CA SER A 800 -33.75 4.25 -20.39
C SER A 800 -32.87 3.55 -19.35
N GLU A 801 -33.39 3.29 -18.16
CA GLU A 801 -32.69 2.58 -17.08
C GLU A 801 -32.31 1.15 -17.47
N GLU A 802 -33.27 0.36 -17.98
CA GLU A 802 -33.01 -1.02 -18.41
C GLU A 802 -32.07 -1.10 -19.62
N ILE A 803 -32.17 -0.14 -20.55
CA ILE A 803 -31.23 -0.01 -21.66
C ILE A 803 -29.81 0.22 -21.13
N CYS A 804 -29.61 1.16 -20.20
CA CYS A 804 -28.30 1.47 -19.63
C CYS A 804 -27.73 0.29 -18.84
N ILE A 805 -28.55 -0.41 -18.05
CA ILE A 805 -28.16 -1.63 -17.32
C ILE A 805 -27.71 -2.72 -18.29
N SER A 806 -28.52 -2.97 -19.33
CA SER A 806 -28.22 -3.98 -20.36
C SER A 806 -26.97 -3.62 -21.15
N ALA A 807 -26.79 -2.35 -21.51
CA ALA A 807 -25.60 -1.85 -22.19
C ALA A 807 -24.34 -2.05 -21.35
N ALA A 808 -24.37 -1.71 -20.06
CA ALA A 808 -23.22 -1.90 -19.18
C ALA A 808 -22.87 -3.39 -19.01
N LYS A 809 -23.89 -4.26 -18.87
CA LYS A 809 -23.70 -5.72 -18.84
C LYS A 809 -23.07 -6.25 -20.13
N MET A 810 -23.57 -5.82 -21.29
CA MET A 810 -23.01 -6.19 -22.59
C MET A 810 -21.59 -5.65 -22.77
N ALA A 811 -21.35 -4.38 -22.41
CA ALA A 811 -20.05 -3.74 -22.49
C ALA A 811 -18.98 -4.53 -21.74
N ASN A 812 -19.27 -4.93 -20.50
CA ASN A 812 -18.37 -5.72 -19.67
C ASN A 812 -18.20 -7.16 -20.21
N LYS A 813 -19.28 -7.80 -20.68
CA LYS A 813 -19.23 -9.18 -21.17
C LYS A 813 -18.50 -9.33 -22.50
N LEU A 814 -18.69 -8.36 -23.41
CA LEU A 814 -18.05 -8.32 -24.72
C LEU A 814 -16.66 -7.65 -24.68
N GLU A 815 -16.27 -7.10 -23.52
CA GLU A 815 -15.04 -6.34 -23.34
C GLU A 815 -14.88 -5.18 -24.33
N VAL A 816 -15.98 -4.45 -24.58
CA VAL A 816 -16.04 -3.35 -25.55
C VAL A 816 -15.03 -2.24 -25.20
N ASP A 817 -14.59 -1.51 -26.21
CA ASP A 817 -13.55 -0.51 -26.08
C ASP A 817 -14.08 0.81 -25.51
N ALA A 818 -15.31 1.20 -25.86
CA ALA A 818 -16.01 2.36 -25.30
C ALA A 818 -17.53 2.22 -25.40
N VAL A 819 -18.25 2.95 -24.55
CA VAL A 819 -19.70 3.17 -24.67
C VAL A 819 -19.95 4.61 -25.10
N PHE A 820 -20.70 4.82 -26.17
CA PHE A 820 -21.10 6.12 -26.68
C PHE A 820 -22.52 6.40 -26.24
N VAL A 821 -22.76 7.56 -25.62
CA VAL A 821 -24.09 7.99 -25.22
C VAL A 821 -24.36 9.39 -25.76
N TYR A 822 -25.38 9.53 -26.60
CA TYR A 822 -25.85 10.80 -27.13
C TYR A 822 -26.97 11.29 -26.23
N THR A 823 -26.70 12.38 -25.50
CA THR A 823 -27.61 12.86 -24.45
C THR A 823 -27.81 14.37 -24.52
N LYS A 824 -29.08 14.80 -24.41
CA LYS A 824 -29.43 16.23 -24.38
C LYS A 824 -29.38 16.78 -22.95
N SER A 825 -29.93 16.04 -21.99
CA SER A 825 -30.03 16.46 -20.58
C SER A 825 -28.94 15.89 -19.68
N GLY A 826 -28.21 14.85 -20.13
CA GLY A 826 -27.24 14.10 -19.34
C GLY A 826 -27.82 12.85 -18.65
N HIS A 827 -29.12 12.60 -18.74
CA HIS A 827 -29.80 11.57 -17.95
C HIS A 827 -29.29 10.14 -18.21
N MET A 828 -29.28 9.66 -19.47
CA MET A 828 -28.75 8.33 -19.77
C MET A 828 -27.24 8.21 -19.49
N ALA A 829 -26.49 9.30 -19.64
CA ALA A 829 -25.07 9.31 -19.26
C ALA A 829 -24.89 9.07 -17.75
N SER A 830 -25.73 9.71 -16.93
CA SER A 830 -25.77 9.46 -15.48
C SER A 830 -26.11 8.00 -15.17
N LEU A 831 -27.15 7.44 -15.80
CA LEU A 831 -27.56 6.05 -15.60
C LEU A 831 -26.45 5.06 -15.99
N LEU A 832 -25.73 5.30 -17.07
CA LEU A 832 -24.56 4.48 -17.44
C LEU A 832 -23.42 4.61 -16.44
N SER A 833 -23.13 5.84 -16.00
CA SER A 833 -22.13 6.09 -14.96
C SER A 833 -22.47 5.31 -13.69
N ARG A 834 -23.74 5.29 -13.29
CA ARG A 834 -24.26 4.52 -12.15
C ARG A 834 -23.98 3.03 -12.25
N CYS A 835 -24.10 2.46 -13.45
CA CYS A 835 -23.80 1.05 -13.71
C CYS A 835 -22.29 0.72 -13.70
N ARG A 836 -21.43 1.75 -13.74
CA ARG A 836 -19.97 1.66 -13.63
C ARG A 836 -19.32 0.62 -14.60
N PRO A 837 -19.60 0.67 -15.91
CA PRO A 837 -18.93 -0.20 -16.89
C PRO A 837 -17.40 -0.02 -16.87
N ASP A 838 -16.66 -1.06 -17.23
CA ASP A 838 -15.19 -1.07 -17.17
C ASP A 838 -14.55 -0.18 -18.27
N CYS A 839 -15.24 -0.07 -19.41
CA CYS A 839 -14.88 0.80 -20.52
C CYS A 839 -15.19 2.28 -20.21
N PRO A 840 -14.54 3.25 -20.87
CA PRO A 840 -14.89 4.66 -20.75
C PRO A 840 -16.25 4.93 -21.41
N ILE A 841 -16.93 5.96 -20.90
CA ILE A 841 -18.25 6.37 -21.39
C ILE A 841 -18.09 7.73 -22.08
N PHE A 842 -18.23 7.77 -23.39
CA PHE A 842 -18.15 9.00 -24.17
C PHE A 842 -19.55 9.59 -24.26
N ALA A 843 -19.76 10.71 -23.56
CA ALA A 843 -21.06 11.37 -23.47
C ALA A 843 -21.09 12.58 -24.40
N PHE A 844 -21.80 12.47 -25.51
CA PHE A 844 -21.98 13.55 -26.47
C PHE A 844 -23.19 14.38 -26.07
N THR A 845 -23.06 15.70 -26.07
CA THR A 845 -24.15 16.65 -25.78
C THR A 845 -24.02 17.90 -26.65
N THR A 846 -25.12 18.61 -26.89
CA THR A 846 -25.11 19.90 -27.60
C THR A 846 -24.79 21.08 -26.67
N SER A 847 -24.92 20.90 -25.35
CA SER A 847 -24.85 21.96 -24.34
C SER A 847 -23.50 22.00 -23.61
N THR A 848 -22.87 23.18 -23.58
CA THR A 848 -21.64 23.40 -22.79
C THR A 848 -21.89 23.28 -21.29
N SER A 849 -23.07 23.67 -20.80
CA SER A 849 -23.45 23.53 -19.39
C SER A 849 -23.53 22.07 -18.98
N VAL A 850 -24.23 21.25 -19.78
CA VAL A 850 -24.32 19.80 -19.55
C VAL A 850 -22.93 19.15 -19.64
N ARG A 851 -22.11 19.53 -20.61
CA ARG A 851 -20.71 19.05 -20.74
C ARG A 851 -19.92 19.26 -19.45
N ARG A 852 -20.01 20.44 -18.82
CA ARG A 852 -19.33 20.72 -17.55
C ARG A 852 -19.91 19.91 -16.39
N ARG A 853 -21.24 19.83 -16.25
CA ARG A 853 -21.85 19.08 -15.13
C ARG A 853 -21.54 17.57 -15.18
N LEU A 854 -21.50 16.98 -16.36
CA LEU A 854 -21.13 15.57 -16.53
C LEU A 854 -19.69 15.26 -16.06
N ASN A 855 -18.82 16.27 -15.93
CA ASN A 855 -17.46 16.07 -15.42
C ASN A 855 -17.37 15.69 -13.94
N LEU A 856 -18.45 15.76 -13.17
CA LEU A 856 -18.49 15.25 -11.80
C LEU A 856 -18.77 13.74 -11.72
N GLN A 857 -19.35 13.13 -12.76
CA GLN A 857 -19.84 11.75 -12.70
C GLN A 857 -18.77 10.74 -13.12
N TRP A 858 -18.71 9.60 -12.43
CA TRP A 858 -17.68 8.59 -12.63
C TRP A 858 -17.62 8.09 -14.08
N GLY A 859 -16.42 8.05 -14.65
CA GLY A 859 -16.14 7.41 -15.93
C GLY A 859 -16.68 8.08 -17.19
N LEU A 860 -17.46 9.15 -17.06
CA LEU A 860 -17.91 9.96 -18.19
C LEU A 860 -16.77 10.78 -18.77
N ILE A 861 -16.71 10.87 -20.10
CA ILE A 861 -15.86 11.78 -20.85
C ILE A 861 -16.81 12.60 -21.74
N PRO A 862 -17.10 13.87 -21.38
CA PRO A 862 -18.13 14.63 -22.06
C PRO A 862 -17.56 15.39 -23.27
N PHE A 863 -18.28 15.27 -24.39
CA PHE A 863 -17.99 15.91 -25.67
C PHE A 863 -19.12 16.87 -26.03
N ARG A 864 -18.78 18.05 -26.55
CA ARG A 864 -19.76 18.91 -27.21
C ARG A 864 -19.81 18.56 -28.69
N LEU A 865 -20.98 18.18 -29.18
CA LEU A 865 -21.23 17.87 -30.58
C LEU A 865 -22.63 18.33 -30.97
N SER A 866 -22.77 18.92 -32.15
CA SER A 866 -24.09 19.22 -32.71
C SER A 866 -24.74 17.96 -33.26
N PHE A 867 -26.01 17.74 -32.94
CA PHE A 867 -26.78 16.60 -33.44
C PHE A 867 -27.61 16.97 -34.66
N SER A 868 -27.76 16.02 -35.57
CA SER A 868 -28.84 15.97 -36.54
C SER A 868 -29.93 14.99 -36.07
N ASP A 869 -31.09 15.00 -36.71
CA ASP A 869 -32.18 14.06 -36.39
C ASP A 869 -31.86 12.62 -36.81
N ASP A 870 -30.87 12.44 -37.71
CA ASP A 870 -30.38 11.12 -38.12
C ASP A 870 -29.22 10.65 -37.23
N MET A 871 -29.48 9.57 -36.48
CA MET A 871 -28.48 8.96 -35.60
C MET A 871 -27.32 8.30 -36.35
N GLU A 872 -27.55 7.78 -37.56
CA GLU A 872 -26.49 7.15 -38.34
C GLU A 872 -25.48 8.19 -38.85
N SER A 873 -25.98 9.33 -39.35
CA SER A 873 -25.17 10.51 -39.65
C SER A 873 -24.38 11.00 -38.43
N ASN A 874 -25.02 11.09 -37.26
CA ASN A 874 -24.35 11.51 -36.02
C ASN A 874 -23.20 10.55 -35.64
N LEU A 875 -23.40 9.24 -35.78
CA LEU A 875 -22.39 8.21 -35.52
C LEU A 875 -21.22 8.31 -36.52
N ASN A 876 -21.51 8.34 -37.81
CA ASN A 876 -20.49 8.43 -38.87
C ASN A 876 -19.64 9.70 -38.74
N ARG A 877 -20.29 10.82 -38.40
CA ARG A 877 -19.61 12.08 -38.10
C ARG A 877 -18.72 11.96 -36.88
N THR A 878 -19.22 11.37 -35.79
CA THR A 878 -18.45 11.15 -34.55
C THR A 878 -17.24 10.25 -34.81
N PHE A 879 -17.40 9.15 -35.54
CA PHE A 879 -16.29 8.26 -35.90
C PHE A 879 -15.24 8.99 -36.72
N SER A 880 -15.65 9.78 -37.71
CA SER A 880 -14.73 10.57 -38.53
C SER A 880 -13.92 11.56 -37.69
N LEU A 881 -14.59 12.32 -36.81
CA LEU A 881 -13.94 13.32 -35.97
C LEU A 881 -13.00 12.70 -34.92
N LEU A 882 -13.42 11.63 -34.25
CA LEU A 882 -12.60 10.96 -33.24
C LEU A 882 -11.40 10.22 -33.85
N LYS A 883 -11.56 9.60 -35.04
CA LYS A 883 -10.44 8.99 -35.79
C LYS A 883 -9.44 10.04 -36.24
N ALA A 884 -9.91 11.18 -36.76
CA ALA A 884 -9.04 12.27 -37.20
C ALA A 884 -8.17 12.83 -36.06
N ARG A 885 -8.67 12.78 -34.82
CA ARG A 885 -7.94 13.18 -33.61
C ARG A 885 -7.16 12.05 -32.94
N GLY A 886 -7.18 10.84 -33.49
CA GLY A 886 -6.46 9.68 -32.95
C GLY A 886 -7.00 9.17 -31.60
N MET A 887 -8.26 9.48 -31.27
CA MET A 887 -8.90 9.05 -30.02
C MET A 887 -9.51 7.64 -30.13
N ILE A 888 -9.86 7.21 -31.34
CA ILE A 888 -10.37 5.87 -31.66
C ILE A 888 -9.68 5.34 -32.93
N GLN A 889 -9.74 4.04 -33.16
CA GLN A 889 -9.16 3.31 -34.30
C GLN A 889 -10.23 2.48 -35.01
N SER A 890 -10.02 2.22 -36.31
CA SER A 890 -10.87 1.29 -37.06
C SER A 890 -10.77 -0.12 -36.47
N GLY A 891 -11.92 -0.76 -36.26
CA GLY A 891 -12.03 -2.07 -35.61
C GLY A 891 -12.27 -2.03 -34.10
N ASP A 892 -12.25 -0.86 -33.45
CA ASP A 892 -12.67 -0.73 -32.05
C ASP A 892 -14.15 -1.12 -31.90
N LEU A 893 -14.49 -1.90 -30.87
CA LEU A 893 -15.86 -2.33 -30.61
C LEU A 893 -16.56 -1.32 -29.69
N VAL A 894 -17.66 -0.73 -30.16
CA VAL A 894 -18.41 0.28 -29.41
C VAL A 894 -19.88 -0.10 -29.24
N ILE A 895 -20.47 0.35 -28.13
CA ILE A 895 -21.92 0.31 -27.91
C ILE A 895 -22.43 1.75 -27.94
N ALA A 896 -23.39 2.04 -28.81
CA ALA A 896 -24.01 3.36 -28.92
C ALA A 896 -25.43 3.37 -28.33
N LEU A 897 -25.73 4.45 -27.61
CA LEU A 897 -26.97 4.71 -26.90
C LEU A 897 -27.43 6.14 -27.19
N SER A 898 -28.74 6.39 -27.23
CA SER A 898 -29.28 7.72 -27.51
C SER A 898 -30.55 8.00 -26.74
N ASP A 899 -30.61 9.17 -26.10
CA ASP A 899 -31.83 9.72 -25.49
C ASP A 899 -32.93 9.93 -26.54
N MET A 900 -32.56 10.13 -27.81
CA MET A 900 -33.49 10.55 -28.87
C MET A 900 -34.30 9.40 -29.47
N LEU A 901 -33.74 8.19 -29.50
CA LEU A 901 -34.38 6.99 -30.07
C LEU A 901 -34.60 5.86 -29.06
N GLN A 902 -34.15 6.04 -27.79
CA GLN A 902 -34.17 4.99 -26.76
C GLN A 902 -33.74 3.62 -27.30
N SER A 903 -32.60 3.59 -27.99
CA SER A 903 -32.12 2.42 -28.71
C SER A 903 -30.72 2.00 -28.27
N ILE A 904 -30.38 0.73 -28.47
CA ILE A 904 -29.04 0.18 -28.25
C ILE A 904 -28.50 -0.43 -29.55
N GLN A 905 -27.28 -0.03 -29.93
CA GLN A 905 -26.62 -0.53 -31.14
C GLN A 905 -25.19 -0.98 -30.80
N VAL A 906 -24.78 -2.14 -31.32
CA VAL A 906 -23.43 -2.70 -31.15
C VAL A 906 -22.77 -2.76 -32.53
N MET A 907 -21.61 -2.12 -32.68
CA MET A 907 -20.95 -1.99 -33.98
C MET A 907 -19.44 -1.83 -33.85
N ASN A 908 -18.72 -2.15 -34.93
CA ASN A 908 -17.29 -1.84 -35.04
C ASN A 908 -17.12 -0.45 -35.65
N VAL A 909 -16.13 0.30 -35.16
CA VAL A 909 -15.72 1.57 -35.78
C VAL A 909 -15.22 1.28 -37.20
N PRO A 910 -15.78 1.94 -38.24
CA PRO A 910 -15.46 1.65 -39.64
C PRO A 910 -14.03 2.04 -40.05
#